data_AF-A0A0C9X3Q8-F1
#
_entry.id   AF-A0A0C9X3Q8-F1
#
_cell.length_a   1.000
_cell.length_b   1.000
_cell.length_c   1.000
_cell.angle_alpha   90.00
_cell.angle_beta   90.00
_cell.angle_gamma   90.00
#
_symmetry.space_group_name_H-M   'P 1'
#
loop_
_entity.id
_entity.type
_entity.pdbx_description
1 polymer ?
#
loop_
_entity_poly.entity_id
_entity_poly.type
_entity_poly.pdbx_seq_one_letter_code
_entity_poly.pdbx_strand_id
1 'polypeptide(L)'
;MQNFQYAPNLIECAHIVFTHSPRAYEFLQEHLALPDPRTLRLHRAREPRFPIGISEKTFQLARDHLKKIDYDGPIALSCDDTKLLASFRPYFDKELDGHYVMGHVGKPLRLLDPSNFSDMTRNLNNNLEKASKLRLWWLQVPIPNVPTIILAVLGISNKQKAVDLFKYLWDIINRLIDNNIKVASYAADGSSVERSIQSMLEAKATSKLAITIKRPTEKCDDIKFTIPFFRNQPIACVQDSKHLLKTFRNNLYSGARLLTFPNGVAHYGQVRAIAFSSDSPLFRQDVEKVDRQDDNAATRLFSANVLEWLKEHNPDHLELIVYLFVFGELIDAYQNRFISIITRVQMVLRARFFLDIWVQFLKTAGYPKEKHFVSHQCADIVCIVIEGFLKLVIIYHDHIGRQRPFLPWLLSTEVVEHVFGICRQIIKDFTMLDFYLMVPKLFIKLREAIFSSKTSNGKAKAMGYNHTYADTRGIDLVALGDYPSDKDIDEASGHTYEEADSLFALLGLSAEELHTYGPSRIPSIGSWFQETLAELQADAKGDDYAELACEVDNEPESEDLQSAMDAAEACEASTEREEERLMDLRYARIALTIDEQINVCSLPEYNEEAQADALSEDAITIARFLADSLPAPNSVLDKPTLPYLDLDMSGIDIQSLIDLRHAHQTKQAASGVRTTTRTQANSIAQSALSERQAILRGFKEVIKQREEVGAGTGIKRSKRWRQP
;
A
#
# COMPACT_ATOMS: atom_id res chain seq x y z
N MET A 1 21.92 18.04 44.71
CA MET A 1 21.49 19.41 44.37
C MET A 1 19.98 19.40 44.19
N GLN A 2 19.22 20.00 45.11
CA GLN A 2 17.77 20.18 44.92
C GLN A 2 17.56 21.45 44.07
N ASN A 3 16.68 21.37 43.06
CA ASN A 3 16.30 22.44 42.11
C ASN A 3 17.21 22.69 40.89
N PHE A 4 17.99 21.69 40.44
CA PHE A 4 18.64 21.78 39.14
C PHE A 4 17.62 21.53 38.02
N GLN A 5 17.36 22.53 37.16
CA GLN A 5 16.55 22.36 35.96
C GLN A 5 17.42 21.76 34.87
N TYR A 6 17.16 20.50 34.53
CA TYR A 6 17.86 19.83 33.45
C TYR A 6 17.34 20.33 32.10
N ALA A 7 18.24 20.56 31.15
CA ALA A 7 17.86 20.85 29.78
C ALA A 7 17.04 19.68 29.19
N PRO A 8 15.98 19.93 28.39
CA PRO A 8 15.13 18.88 27.81
C PRO A 8 15.95 17.76 27.14
N ASN A 9 16.90 18.13 26.29
CA ASN A 9 17.78 17.19 25.58
C ASN A 9 18.64 16.32 26.51
N LEU A 10 18.99 16.81 27.70
CA LEU A 10 19.76 16.06 28.71
C LEU A 10 18.87 15.08 29.48
N ILE A 11 17.64 15.47 29.81
CA ILE A 11 16.61 14.58 30.39
C ILE A 11 16.31 13.44 29.43
N GLU A 12 16.28 13.77 28.15
CA GLU A 12 15.99 12.86 27.06
C GLU A 12 17.14 11.88 26.81
N CYS A 13 18.39 12.36 26.69
CA CYS A 13 19.58 11.49 26.67
C CYS A 13 19.64 10.57 27.90
N ALA A 14 19.35 11.11 29.08
CA ALA A 14 19.25 10.33 30.31
C ALA A 14 18.14 9.25 30.24
N HIS A 15 17.01 9.57 29.62
CA HIS A 15 15.93 8.62 29.37
C HIS A 15 16.33 7.47 28.45
N ILE A 16 17.06 7.78 27.39
CA ILE A 16 17.54 6.82 26.40
C ILE A 16 18.48 5.82 27.08
N VAL A 17 19.51 6.33 27.76
CA VAL A 17 20.52 5.52 28.46
C VAL A 17 19.87 4.65 29.54
N PHE A 18 18.98 5.21 30.36
CA PHE A 18 18.28 4.46 31.42
C PHE A 18 17.39 3.33 30.88
N THR A 19 16.75 3.52 29.72
CA THR A 19 15.88 2.50 29.10
C THR A 19 16.67 1.34 28.52
N HIS A 20 17.84 1.63 27.94
CA HIS A 20 18.65 0.63 27.25
C HIS A 20 19.58 -0.13 28.20
N SER A 21 20.16 0.53 29.20
CA SER A 21 21.01 -0.12 30.19
C SER A 21 20.99 0.68 31.49
N PRO A 22 20.18 0.25 32.49
CA PRO A 22 20.19 0.85 33.82
C PRO A 22 21.59 0.90 34.45
N ARG A 23 22.45 -0.10 34.15
CA ARG A 23 23.85 -0.12 34.60
C ARG A 23 24.73 0.93 33.92
N ALA A 24 24.56 1.17 32.62
CA ALA A 24 25.27 2.25 31.95
C ALA A 24 24.79 3.62 32.43
N TYR A 25 23.52 3.73 32.80
CA TYR A 25 22.95 4.91 33.42
C TYR A 25 23.55 5.20 34.80
N GLU A 26 23.63 4.19 35.66
CA GLU A 26 24.28 4.29 36.98
C GLU A 26 25.75 4.72 36.83
N PHE A 27 26.49 4.08 35.92
CA PHE A 27 27.88 4.45 35.60
C PHE A 27 28.01 5.90 35.10
N LEU A 28 27.13 6.34 34.20
CA LEU A 28 27.14 7.72 33.72
C LEU A 28 26.70 8.70 34.80
N GLN A 29 25.83 8.31 35.74
CA GLN A 29 25.41 9.12 36.87
C GLN A 29 26.53 9.31 37.91
N GLU A 30 27.50 8.39 37.97
CA GLU A 30 28.72 8.56 38.78
C GLU A 30 29.66 9.64 38.22
N HIS A 31 29.58 9.94 36.91
CA HIS A 31 30.54 10.83 36.24
C HIS A 31 29.90 12.11 35.67
N LEU A 32 28.58 12.12 35.46
CA LEU A 32 27.78 13.21 34.93
C LEU A 32 26.59 13.49 35.86
N ALA A 33 26.23 14.76 36.00
CA ALA A 33 25.04 15.16 36.75
C ALA A 33 23.78 14.85 35.92
N LEU A 34 23.32 13.59 35.96
CA LEU A 34 22.09 13.14 35.29
C LEU A 34 20.87 13.19 36.22
N PRO A 35 19.64 13.28 35.68
CA PRO A 35 18.41 13.26 36.48
C PRO A 35 18.28 12.01 37.34
N ASP A 36 17.59 12.10 38.47
CA ASP A 36 17.25 10.91 39.24
C ASP A 36 16.29 10.01 38.42
N PRO A 37 16.42 8.66 38.44
CA PRO A 37 15.49 7.75 37.76
C PRO A 37 14.01 8.00 38.07
N ARG A 38 13.67 8.54 39.26
CA ARG A 38 12.32 8.95 39.64
C ARG A 38 11.86 10.20 38.87
N THR A 39 12.76 11.13 38.61
CA THR A 39 12.52 12.35 37.81
C THR A 39 12.29 11.98 36.34
N LEU A 40 13.09 11.06 35.82
CA LEU A 40 12.86 10.45 34.52
C LEU A 40 11.45 9.83 34.45
N ARG A 41 11.10 8.93 35.38
CA ARG A 41 9.76 8.31 35.41
C ARG A 41 8.61 9.33 35.42
N LEU A 42 8.79 10.47 36.09
CA LEU A 42 7.83 11.59 36.11
C LEU A 42 7.74 12.35 34.78
N HIS A 43 8.85 12.53 34.05
CA HIS A 43 8.85 13.16 32.72
C HIS A 43 8.13 12.27 31.68
N ARG A 44 8.47 10.97 31.61
CA ARG A 44 7.74 10.00 30.77
C ARG A 44 6.25 9.93 31.08
N ALA A 45 5.87 10.21 32.32
CA ALA A 45 4.48 10.15 32.78
C ALA A 45 3.62 11.36 32.33
N ARG A 46 4.23 12.36 31.66
CA ARG A 46 3.58 13.60 31.18
C ARG A 46 3.34 13.65 29.67
N GLU A 47 4.01 12.81 28.86
CA GLU A 47 3.76 12.78 27.42
C GLU A 47 2.42 12.10 27.09
N PRO A 48 1.61 12.63 26.15
CA PRO A 48 0.40 11.97 25.68
C PRO A 48 0.76 10.71 24.90
N ARG A 49 0.18 9.58 25.32
CA ARG A 49 0.58 8.24 24.86
C ARG A 49 -0.41 7.65 23.87
N PHE A 50 0.12 7.13 22.77
CA PHE A 50 -0.63 6.25 21.88
C PHE A 50 -0.95 4.93 22.62
N PRO A 51 -2.23 4.52 22.70
CA PRO A 51 -2.63 3.34 23.48
C PRO A 51 -2.00 2.04 22.95
N ILE A 52 -1.54 1.18 23.86
CA ILE A 52 -0.97 -0.11 23.48
C ILE A 52 -2.06 -1.11 23.08
N GLY A 53 -1.96 -1.62 21.87
CA GLY A 53 -2.89 -2.61 21.30
C GLY A 53 -4.26 -2.03 20.95
N ILE A 54 -5.20 -2.94 20.60
CA ILE A 54 -6.58 -2.57 20.28
C ILE A 54 -7.37 -2.48 21.58
N SER A 55 -7.59 -1.25 22.06
CA SER A 55 -8.25 -0.95 23.34
C SER A 55 -9.39 0.06 23.15
N GLU A 56 -10.32 0.14 24.10
CA GLU A 56 -11.43 1.10 24.02
C GLU A 56 -10.96 2.56 23.92
N LYS A 57 -9.82 2.86 24.56
CA LYS A 57 -9.22 4.19 24.52
C LYS A 57 -8.89 4.64 23.10
N THR A 58 -8.45 3.73 22.24
CA THR A 58 -8.17 4.04 20.83
C THR A 58 -9.40 4.57 20.10
N PHE A 59 -10.56 3.94 20.29
CA PHE A 59 -11.80 4.33 19.64
C PHE A 59 -12.37 5.62 20.25
N GLN A 60 -12.20 5.80 21.56
CA GLN A 60 -12.49 7.07 22.24
C GLN A 60 -11.67 8.22 21.65
N LEU A 61 -10.35 8.05 21.49
CA LEU A 61 -9.47 9.07 20.91
C LEU A 61 -9.84 9.40 19.46
N ALA A 62 -10.15 8.38 18.65
CA ALA A 62 -10.65 8.59 17.29
C ALA A 62 -11.95 9.39 17.28
N ARG A 63 -12.92 9.04 18.13
CA ARG A 63 -14.18 9.76 18.25
C ARG A 63 -13.99 11.21 18.72
N ASP A 64 -13.13 11.42 19.71
CA ASP A 64 -12.84 12.76 20.23
C ASP A 64 -12.11 13.61 19.20
N HIS A 65 -11.22 13.01 18.40
CA HIS A 65 -10.60 13.68 17.26
C HIS A 65 -11.66 14.13 16.23
N LEU A 66 -12.56 13.23 15.81
CA LEU A 66 -13.63 13.55 14.87
C LEU A 66 -14.57 14.66 15.39
N LYS A 67 -14.85 14.68 16.70
CA LYS A 67 -15.61 15.75 17.35
C LYS A 67 -14.87 17.09 17.33
N LYS A 68 -13.56 17.09 17.59
CA LYS A 68 -12.73 18.31 17.59
C LYS A 68 -12.64 18.97 16.22
N ILE A 69 -12.65 18.16 15.15
CA ILE A 69 -12.65 18.64 13.76
C ILE A 69 -14.07 18.87 13.20
N ASP A 70 -15.10 18.75 14.03
CA ASP A 70 -16.52 18.90 13.67
C ASP A 70 -16.96 18.07 12.45
N TYR A 71 -16.52 16.80 12.38
CA TYR A 71 -16.81 15.91 11.26
C TYR A 71 -17.76 14.77 11.64
N ASP A 72 -18.91 14.71 10.95
CA ASP A 72 -19.98 13.72 11.15
C ASP A 72 -20.23 12.82 9.92
N GLY A 73 -19.35 12.89 8.91
CA GLY A 73 -19.49 12.23 7.62
C GLY A 73 -18.92 10.79 7.57
N PRO A 74 -18.83 10.20 6.38
CA PRO A 74 -18.24 8.88 6.18
C PRO A 74 -16.74 8.87 6.49
N ILE A 75 -16.24 7.76 7.00
CA ILE A 75 -14.83 7.51 7.31
C ILE A 75 -14.36 6.27 6.55
N ALA A 76 -13.17 6.34 5.97
CA ALA A 76 -12.50 5.17 5.40
C ALA A 76 -11.66 4.49 6.48
N LEU A 77 -11.88 3.20 6.70
CA LEU A 77 -10.97 2.35 7.46
C LEU A 77 -10.04 1.67 6.46
N SER A 78 -8.75 1.63 6.76
CA SER A 78 -7.81 0.93 5.90
C SER A 78 -6.75 0.21 6.71
N CYS A 79 -6.10 -0.76 6.08
CA CYS A 79 -5.05 -1.57 6.71
C CYS A 79 -3.92 -1.89 5.73
N ASP A 80 -2.69 -1.92 6.24
CA ASP A 80 -1.49 -2.31 5.53
C ASP A 80 -0.38 -2.70 6.52
N ASP A 81 0.59 -3.45 6.01
CA ASP A 81 1.69 -4.02 6.76
C ASP A 81 3.03 -3.40 6.34
N THR A 82 3.86 -3.06 7.31
CA THR A 82 5.23 -2.59 7.06
C THR A 82 6.24 -3.44 7.81
N LYS A 83 7.42 -3.67 7.22
CA LYS A 83 8.50 -4.35 7.91
C LYS A 83 8.97 -3.59 9.14
N LEU A 84 9.30 -4.35 10.18
CA LEU A 84 9.95 -3.89 11.40
C LEU A 84 11.34 -4.48 11.54
N LEU A 85 12.18 -3.79 12.31
CA LEU A 85 13.30 -4.46 12.96
C LEU A 85 12.77 -5.29 14.15
N ALA A 86 12.74 -6.60 13.96
CA ALA A 86 12.25 -7.57 14.94
C ALA A 86 13.05 -7.47 16.25
N SER A 87 12.45 -6.94 17.31
CA SER A 87 13.12 -6.79 18.61
C SER A 87 12.12 -6.76 19.76
N PHE A 88 12.51 -7.35 20.89
CA PHE A 88 11.73 -7.22 22.13
C PHE A 88 12.24 -6.03 22.94
N ARG A 89 11.33 -5.13 23.31
CA ARG A 89 11.66 -3.98 24.16
C ARG A 89 10.69 -3.90 25.34
N PRO A 90 11.16 -3.84 26.59
CA PRO A 90 10.27 -3.59 27.72
C PRO A 90 9.82 -2.13 27.69
N TYR A 91 8.53 -1.90 27.91
CA TYR A 91 7.93 -0.56 27.98
C TYR A 91 7.00 -0.47 29.18
N PHE A 92 7.12 0.61 29.97
CA PHE A 92 6.24 0.85 31.10
C PHE A 92 5.04 1.72 30.70
N ASP A 93 3.86 1.12 30.74
CA ASP A 93 2.60 1.82 30.56
C ASP A 93 2.03 2.29 31.90
N LYS A 94 1.83 3.61 32.04
CA LYS A 94 1.33 4.25 33.26
C LYS A 94 -0.18 4.04 33.45
N GLU A 95 -0.94 3.97 32.36
CA GLU A 95 -2.40 3.83 32.43
C GLU A 95 -2.80 2.40 32.76
N LEU A 96 -2.05 1.44 32.23
CA LEU A 96 -2.21 0.03 32.56
C LEU A 96 -1.41 -0.39 33.81
N ASP A 97 -0.65 0.53 34.39
CA ASP A 97 0.23 0.35 35.56
C ASP A 97 1.04 -0.95 35.48
N GLY A 98 1.85 -1.08 34.42
CA GLY A 98 2.56 -2.32 34.14
C GLY A 98 3.66 -2.18 33.10
N HIS A 99 4.61 -3.12 33.15
CA HIS A 99 5.60 -3.28 32.08
C HIS A 99 5.01 -4.21 31.01
N TYR A 100 5.28 -3.92 29.75
CA TYR A 100 4.83 -4.68 28.59
C TYR A 100 6.02 -4.97 27.67
N VAL A 101 6.00 -6.12 27.00
CA VAL A 101 6.93 -6.41 25.91
C VAL A 101 6.38 -5.78 24.65
N MET A 102 7.16 -4.95 23.99
CA MET A 102 6.88 -4.42 22.65
C MET A 102 7.60 -5.28 21.62
N GLY A 103 6.98 -5.48 20.45
CA GLY A 103 7.57 -6.22 19.34
C GLY A 103 7.40 -7.74 19.39
N HIS A 104 6.47 -8.25 20.21
CA HIS A 104 5.98 -9.63 20.07
C HIS A 104 4.79 -9.70 19.12
N VAL A 105 4.55 -10.90 18.59
CA VAL A 105 3.39 -11.18 17.75
C VAL A 105 2.11 -11.21 18.59
N GLY A 106 1.05 -10.55 18.14
CA GLY A 106 -0.29 -10.62 18.75
C GLY A 106 -0.54 -9.60 19.87
N LYS A 107 -1.40 -9.96 20.84
CA LYS A 107 -1.90 -9.05 21.89
C LYS A 107 -0.85 -8.67 22.92
N PRO A 108 -0.81 -7.42 23.40
CA PRO A 108 0.21 -6.91 24.31
C PRO A 108 0.53 -7.85 25.48
N LEU A 109 1.81 -8.21 25.63
CA LEU A 109 2.28 -9.12 26.68
C LEU A 109 2.75 -8.35 27.91
N ARG A 110 2.06 -8.51 29.05
CA ARG A 110 2.47 -7.89 30.31
C ARG A 110 3.65 -8.64 30.95
N LEU A 111 4.66 -7.89 31.37
CA LEU A 111 5.78 -8.34 32.18
C LEU A 111 5.42 -8.22 33.67
N LEU A 112 5.48 -9.35 34.38
CA LEU A 112 5.24 -9.40 35.84
C LEU A 112 6.47 -8.98 36.65
N ASP A 113 7.69 -9.25 36.14
CA ASP A 113 8.95 -8.88 36.78
C ASP A 113 9.94 -8.29 35.73
N PRO A 114 10.16 -6.97 35.74
CA PRO A 114 11.08 -6.31 34.80
C PRO A 114 12.55 -6.71 34.98
N SER A 115 12.92 -7.14 36.20
CA SER A 115 14.29 -7.51 36.58
C SER A 115 14.77 -8.79 35.90
N ASN A 116 13.84 -9.65 35.51
CA ASN A 116 14.07 -10.93 34.84
C ASN A 116 13.91 -10.84 33.31
N PHE A 117 13.86 -9.64 32.72
CA PHE A 117 13.65 -9.49 31.27
C PHE A 117 14.70 -10.24 30.44
N SER A 118 15.97 -10.26 30.88
CA SER A 118 17.06 -11.00 30.22
C SER A 118 16.91 -12.52 30.33
N ASP A 119 16.40 -13.02 31.45
CA ASP A 119 16.18 -14.45 31.67
C ASP A 119 14.89 -14.91 31.00
N MET A 120 13.89 -14.02 30.90
CA MET A 120 12.69 -14.20 30.09
C MET A 120 13.04 -14.29 28.61
N THR A 121 13.81 -13.37 28.03
CA THR A 121 14.18 -13.46 26.59
C THR A 121 15.04 -14.68 26.27
N ARG A 122 15.90 -15.13 27.19
CA ARG A 122 16.70 -16.37 27.01
C ARG A 122 15.87 -17.65 27.14
N ASN A 123 14.94 -17.73 28.10
CA ASN A 123 14.14 -18.94 28.35
C ASN A 123 12.85 -19.02 27.49
N LEU A 124 12.33 -17.90 26.98
CA LEU A 124 11.09 -17.83 26.19
C LEU A 124 11.27 -18.01 24.67
N ASN A 125 12.51 -18.19 24.19
CA ASN A 125 12.78 -18.47 22.77
C ASN A 125 12.02 -19.68 22.21
N ASN A 126 11.44 -20.54 23.06
CA ASN A 126 10.61 -21.65 22.61
C ASN A 126 9.11 -21.31 22.42
N ASN A 127 8.59 -20.18 22.93
CA ASN A 127 7.14 -19.88 22.89
C ASN A 127 6.75 -18.45 22.47
N LEU A 128 7.67 -17.47 22.42
CA LEU A 128 7.36 -16.09 22.01
C LEU A 128 8.02 -15.75 20.67
N GLU A 129 7.19 -15.44 19.67
CA GLU A 129 7.65 -15.01 18.35
C GLU A 129 7.82 -13.49 18.31
N LYS A 130 8.95 -13.03 17.74
CA LYS A 130 9.18 -11.60 17.46
C LYS A 130 8.36 -11.18 16.25
N ALA A 131 7.80 -9.97 16.31
CA ALA A 131 7.12 -9.38 15.17
C ALA A 131 8.13 -8.98 14.10
N SER A 132 7.97 -9.49 12.87
CA SER A 132 8.76 -9.09 11.70
C SER A 132 8.09 -7.96 10.91
N LYS A 133 6.78 -7.79 11.07
CA LYS A 133 5.97 -6.74 10.44
C LYS A 133 5.08 -6.04 11.48
N LEU A 134 4.76 -4.78 11.21
CA LEU A 134 3.75 -3.98 11.90
C LEU A 134 2.54 -3.91 11.01
N ARG A 135 1.39 -4.31 11.53
CA ARG A 135 0.10 -4.06 10.93
C ARG A 135 -0.49 -2.79 11.49
N LEU A 136 -0.84 -1.85 10.61
CA LEU A 136 -1.41 -0.56 10.97
C LEU A 136 -2.86 -0.49 10.47
N TRP A 137 -3.79 -0.17 11.37
CA TRP A 137 -5.13 0.29 11.01
C TRP A 137 -5.22 1.80 11.22
N TRP A 138 -5.81 2.48 10.26
CA TRP A 138 -6.01 3.92 10.33
C TRP A 138 -7.38 4.32 9.79
N LEU A 139 -7.80 5.51 10.17
CA LEU A 139 -9.00 6.16 9.68
C LEU A 139 -8.60 7.35 8.82
N GLN A 140 -9.21 7.47 7.65
CA GLN A 140 -9.08 8.63 6.79
C GLN A 140 -10.43 9.35 6.70
N VAL A 141 -10.40 10.65 7.00
CA VAL A 141 -11.48 11.56 6.62
C VAL A 141 -11.35 11.77 5.12
N PRO A 142 -12.36 11.44 4.29
CA PRO A 142 -12.31 11.55 2.84
C PRO A 142 -12.48 13.00 2.37
N ILE A 143 -11.65 13.90 2.90
CA ILE A 143 -11.51 15.31 2.54
C ILE A 143 -10.02 15.59 2.37
N PRO A 144 -9.59 16.29 1.30
CA PRO A 144 -8.18 16.58 1.08
C PRO A 144 -7.60 17.43 2.21
N ASN A 145 -6.30 17.29 2.42
CA ASN A 145 -5.52 18.02 3.43
C ASN A 145 -5.91 17.74 4.90
N VAL A 146 -6.83 16.81 5.17
CA VAL A 146 -7.10 16.36 6.54
C VAL A 146 -6.13 15.22 6.89
N PRO A 147 -5.32 15.35 7.94
CA PRO A 147 -4.38 14.31 8.36
C PRO A 147 -5.09 13.00 8.72
N THR A 148 -4.39 11.90 8.50
CA THR A 148 -4.85 10.56 8.84
C THR A 148 -4.84 10.33 10.35
N ILE A 149 -5.83 9.60 10.85
CA ILE A 149 -5.93 9.23 12.26
C ILE A 149 -5.39 7.80 12.40
N ILE A 150 -4.22 7.66 13.02
CA ILE A 150 -3.66 6.35 13.39
C ILE A 150 -4.58 5.74 14.46
N LEU A 151 -5.22 4.62 14.13
CA LEU A 151 -6.18 3.96 15.00
C LEU A 151 -5.45 2.96 15.90
N ALA A 152 -5.00 1.85 15.34
CA ALA A 152 -4.41 0.76 16.11
C ALA A 152 -3.24 0.13 15.38
N VAL A 153 -2.35 -0.49 16.14
CA VAL A 153 -1.22 -1.25 15.60
C VAL A 153 -1.06 -2.60 16.27
N LEU A 154 -0.56 -3.56 15.50
CA LEU A 154 -0.30 -4.92 15.95
C LEU A 154 1.03 -5.42 15.39
N GLY A 155 1.85 -6.05 16.24
CA GLY A 155 3.01 -6.80 15.79
C GLY A 155 2.57 -8.13 15.19
N ILE A 156 3.00 -8.41 13.96
CA ILE A 156 2.68 -9.65 13.23
C ILE A 156 3.96 -10.32 12.72
N SER A 157 3.86 -11.61 12.41
CA SER A 157 4.91 -12.37 11.72
C SER A 157 4.51 -12.66 10.28
N ASN A 158 5.48 -13.07 9.47
CA ASN A 158 5.28 -13.48 8.08
C ASN A 158 4.36 -14.73 7.93
N LYS A 159 4.07 -15.42 9.04
CA LYS A 159 3.29 -16.67 9.07
C LYS A 159 1.85 -16.47 9.52
N GLN A 160 1.42 -15.23 9.82
CA GLN A 160 0.06 -15.00 10.29
C GLN A 160 -0.99 -15.38 9.23
N LYS A 161 -2.02 -16.09 9.69
CA LYS A 161 -3.13 -16.54 8.84
C LYS A 161 -4.24 -15.50 8.83
N ALA A 162 -4.93 -15.41 7.70
CA ALA A 162 -6.08 -14.53 7.50
C ALA A 162 -7.14 -14.67 8.63
N VAL A 163 -7.41 -15.89 9.11
CA VAL A 163 -8.38 -16.15 10.19
C VAL A 163 -8.01 -15.48 11.51
N ASP A 164 -6.72 -15.36 11.82
CA ASP A 164 -6.26 -14.74 13.06
C ASP A 164 -6.28 -13.22 12.96
N LEU A 165 -5.88 -12.68 11.81
CA LEU A 165 -5.97 -11.26 11.49
C LEU A 165 -7.42 -10.76 11.45
N PHE A 166 -8.32 -11.57 10.90
CA PHE A 166 -9.74 -11.25 10.81
C PHE A 166 -10.40 -11.01 12.18
N LYS A 167 -9.97 -11.72 13.24
CA LYS A 167 -10.49 -11.50 14.61
C LYS A 167 -10.27 -10.07 15.07
N TYR A 168 -9.13 -9.48 14.74
CA TYR A 168 -8.80 -8.10 15.10
C TYR A 168 -9.59 -7.10 14.26
N LEU A 169 -9.67 -7.31 12.95
CA LEU A 169 -10.50 -6.46 12.07
C LEU A 169 -11.97 -6.46 12.51
N TRP A 170 -12.51 -7.63 12.86
CA TRP A 170 -13.88 -7.77 13.31
C TRP A 170 -14.15 -7.02 14.63
N ASP A 171 -13.23 -7.09 15.60
CA ASP A 171 -13.31 -6.31 16.83
C ASP A 171 -13.23 -4.80 16.55
N ILE A 172 -12.33 -4.37 15.67
CA ILE A 172 -12.18 -2.97 15.26
C ILE A 172 -13.48 -2.43 14.63
N ILE A 173 -14.06 -3.13 13.65
CA ILE A 173 -15.29 -2.69 13.00
C ILE A 173 -16.44 -2.57 14.00
N ASN A 174 -16.61 -3.58 14.87
CA ASN A 174 -17.67 -3.52 15.88
C ASN A 174 -17.49 -2.33 16.84
N ARG A 175 -16.26 -2.09 17.33
CA ARG A 175 -15.98 -0.98 18.25
C ARG A 175 -16.09 0.39 17.59
N LEU A 176 -15.75 0.53 16.31
CA LEU A 176 -16.00 1.75 15.54
C LEU A 176 -17.50 2.04 15.46
N ILE A 177 -18.31 1.01 15.15
CA ILE A 177 -19.77 1.13 15.10
C ILE A 177 -20.34 1.45 16.48
N ASP A 178 -19.88 0.79 17.55
CA ASP A 178 -20.29 1.05 18.95
C ASP A 178 -19.97 2.50 19.38
N ASN A 179 -18.90 3.07 18.84
CA ASN A 179 -18.51 4.46 19.07
C ASN A 179 -19.19 5.48 18.14
N ASN A 180 -20.19 5.05 17.36
CA ASN A 180 -20.92 5.87 16.37
C ASN A 180 -20.03 6.49 15.29
N ILE A 181 -18.92 5.85 14.96
CA ILE A 181 -18.08 6.23 13.82
C ILE A 181 -18.69 5.61 12.56
N LYS A 182 -18.96 6.43 11.54
CA LYS A 182 -19.62 6.01 10.29
C LYS A 182 -18.59 5.49 9.29
N VAL A 183 -18.21 4.23 9.43
CA VAL A 183 -17.28 3.60 8.50
C VAL A 183 -18.03 3.30 7.20
N ALA A 184 -17.53 3.80 6.07
CA ALA A 184 -18.13 3.60 4.74
C ALA A 184 -17.34 2.61 3.87
N SER A 185 -16.04 2.45 4.14
CA SER A 185 -15.17 1.56 3.39
C SER A 185 -14.13 0.86 4.25
N TYR A 186 -13.72 -0.32 3.80
CA TYR A 186 -12.53 -1.03 4.26
C TYR A 186 -11.57 -1.25 3.09
N ALA A 187 -10.44 -0.55 3.06
CA ALA A 187 -9.42 -0.74 2.03
C ALA A 187 -8.20 -1.51 2.56
N ALA A 188 -7.66 -2.39 1.72
CA ALA A 188 -6.48 -3.19 2.00
C ALA A 188 -5.69 -3.44 0.71
N ASP A 189 -4.48 -3.99 0.85
CA ASP A 189 -3.69 -4.41 -0.30
C ASP A 189 -4.31 -5.60 -1.05
N GLY A 190 -3.79 -5.83 -2.25
CA GLY A 190 -4.20 -6.92 -3.13
C GLY A 190 -3.60 -8.27 -2.77
N SER A 191 -3.11 -8.51 -1.55
CA SER A 191 -2.53 -9.79 -1.19
C SER A 191 -3.60 -10.88 -1.06
N SER A 192 -3.17 -12.15 -1.17
CA SER A 192 -4.07 -13.29 -0.98
C SER A 192 -4.68 -13.34 0.44
N VAL A 193 -3.90 -12.91 1.44
CA VAL A 193 -4.32 -12.84 2.85
C VAL A 193 -5.40 -11.78 3.02
N GLU A 194 -5.20 -10.56 2.51
CA GLU A 194 -6.19 -9.48 2.62
C GLU A 194 -7.48 -9.78 1.87
N ARG A 195 -7.41 -10.36 0.66
CA ARG A 195 -8.62 -10.81 -0.05
C ARG A 195 -9.41 -11.86 0.75
N SER A 196 -8.70 -12.76 1.44
CA SER A 196 -9.34 -13.75 2.32
C SER A 196 -10.02 -13.06 3.52
N ILE A 197 -9.38 -12.06 4.12
CA ILE A 197 -9.94 -11.26 5.22
C ILE A 197 -11.19 -10.50 4.76
N GLN A 198 -11.15 -9.86 3.59
CA GLN A 198 -12.31 -9.16 3.00
C GLN A 198 -13.47 -10.12 2.74
N SER A 199 -13.19 -11.32 2.22
CA SER A 199 -14.21 -12.36 2.02
C SER A 199 -14.84 -12.81 3.34
N MET A 200 -14.03 -13.00 4.39
CA MET A 200 -14.54 -13.32 5.73
C MET A 200 -15.39 -12.18 6.32
N LEU A 201 -15.00 -10.93 6.05
CA LEU A 201 -15.75 -9.76 6.47
C LEU A 201 -17.12 -9.71 5.80
N GLU A 202 -17.19 -9.84 4.47
CA GLU A 202 -18.47 -9.87 3.74
C GLU A 202 -19.36 -11.05 4.16
N ALA A 203 -18.77 -12.18 4.55
CA ALA A 203 -19.52 -13.33 5.07
C ALA A 203 -20.13 -13.08 6.46
N LYS A 204 -19.58 -12.14 7.25
CA LYS A 204 -20.08 -11.73 8.57
C LYS A 204 -21.07 -10.58 8.54
N ALA A 205 -21.43 -10.08 7.35
CA ALA A 205 -22.45 -9.06 7.19
C ALA A 205 -23.77 -9.49 7.86
N THR A 206 -24.42 -8.56 8.56
CA THR A 206 -25.73 -8.75 9.21
C THR A 206 -26.83 -8.89 8.17
N SER A 207 -26.76 -8.12 7.09
CA SER A 207 -27.63 -8.23 5.93
C SER A 207 -26.85 -7.84 4.66
N LYS A 208 -27.41 -8.16 3.50
CA LYS A 208 -26.82 -7.84 2.20
C LYS A 208 -27.89 -7.23 1.30
N LEU A 209 -27.62 -6.06 0.74
CA LEU A 209 -28.47 -5.44 -0.28
C LEU A 209 -27.99 -5.90 -1.65
N ALA A 210 -28.85 -6.59 -2.41
CA ALA A 210 -28.55 -7.04 -3.76
C ALA A 210 -28.74 -5.88 -4.74
N ILE A 211 -27.69 -5.59 -5.52
CA ILE A 211 -27.71 -4.60 -6.59
C ILE A 211 -27.60 -5.36 -7.92
N THR A 212 -28.37 -4.92 -8.90
CA THR A 212 -28.34 -5.44 -10.26
C THR A 212 -28.27 -4.26 -11.22
N ILE A 213 -27.19 -4.18 -11.99
CA ILE A 213 -27.07 -3.24 -13.10
C ILE A 213 -27.42 -4.00 -14.37
N LYS A 214 -28.44 -3.51 -15.07
CA LYS A 214 -28.93 -4.18 -16.27
C LYS A 214 -27.92 -4.10 -17.40
N ARG A 215 -27.75 -5.21 -18.12
CA ARG A 215 -27.06 -5.17 -19.41
C ARG A 215 -28.06 -4.87 -20.53
N PRO A 216 -27.62 -4.20 -21.61
CA PRO A 216 -28.47 -3.95 -22.77
C PRO A 216 -28.81 -5.23 -23.56
N THR A 217 -28.04 -6.32 -23.40
CA THR A 217 -28.24 -7.57 -24.14
C THR A 217 -28.80 -8.69 -23.24
N GLU A 218 -29.90 -9.32 -23.64
CA GLU A 218 -30.48 -10.48 -22.94
C GLU A 218 -29.57 -11.73 -22.97
N LYS A 219 -28.52 -11.72 -23.81
CA LYS A 219 -27.58 -12.83 -24.00
C LYS A 219 -26.51 -12.91 -22.91
N CYS A 220 -26.33 -11.86 -22.11
CA CYS A 220 -25.35 -11.79 -21.04
C CYS A 220 -26.02 -11.57 -19.68
N ASP A 221 -25.48 -12.19 -18.63
CA ASP A 221 -26.01 -12.01 -17.27
C ASP A 221 -25.76 -10.59 -16.76
N ASP A 222 -26.79 -9.97 -16.17
CA ASP A 222 -26.67 -8.67 -15.49
C ASP A 222 -25.50 -8.64 -14.49
N ILE A 223 -24.93 -7.44 -14.28
CA ILE A 223 -23.89 -7.27 -13.26
C ILE A 223 -24.58 -7.28 -11.89
N LYS A 224 -24.33 -8.34 -11.12
CA LYS A 224 -24.90 -8.55 -9.78
C LYS A 224 -23.80 -8.51 -8.74
N PHE A 225 -24.00 -7.68 -7.72
CA PHE A 225 -23.15 -7.62 -6.53
C PHE A 225 -23.98 -7.28 -5.30
N THR A 226 -23.40 -7.41 -4.11
CA THR A 226 -24.10 -7.12 -2.86
C THR A 226 -23.37 -6.09 -2.02
N ILE A 227 -24.09 -5.13 -1.45
CA ILE A 227 -23.57 -4.22 -0.43
C ILE A 227 -23.75 -4.87 0.95
N PRO A 228 -22.67 -5.20 1.69
CA PRO A 228 -22.78 -5.79 3.01
C PRO A 228 -23.07 -4.72 4.06
N PHE A 229 -24.03 -5.02 4.94
CA PHE A 229 -24.39 -4.20 6.09
C PHE A 229 -23.87 -4.84 7.37
N PHE A 230 -23.20 -4.04 8.19
CA PHE A 230 -22.76 -4.41 9.52
C PHE A 230 -23.63 -3.66 10.51
N ARG A 231 -24.62 -4.38 11.06
CA ARG A 231 -25.77 -3.78 11.75
C ARG A 231 -26.51 -2.84 10.78
N ASN A 232 -26.43 -1.53 10.98
CA ASN A 232 -27.10 -0.52 10.13
C ASN A 232 -26.11 0.26 9.25
N GLN A 233 -24.82 -0.09 9.24
CA GLN A 233 -23.81 0.61 8.44
C GLN A 233 -23.40 -0.23 7.23
N PRO A 234 -23.58 0.27 5.99
CA PRO A 234 -23.02 -0.39 4.81
C PRO A 234 -21.52 -0.07 4.69
N ILE A 235 -20.70 -1.09 4.44
CA ILE A 235 -19.25 -0.94 4.32
C ILE A 235 -18.79 -1.60 3.03
N ALA A 236 -18.20 -0.84 2.10
CA ALA A 236 -17.61 -1.41 0.89
C ALA A 236 -16.17 -1.88 1.13
N CYS A 237 -15.85 -3.12 0.77
CA CYS A 237 -14.46 -3.57 0.66
C CYS A 237 -13.85 -3.01 -0.63
N VAL A 238 -12.68 -2.38 -0.53
CA VAL A 238 -11.97 -1.73 -1.64
C VAL A 238 -10.51 -2.20 -1.66
N GLN A 239 -9.87 -2.07 -2.82
CA GLN A 239 -8.52 -2.53 -3.10
C GLN A 239 -7.68 -1.39 -3.68
N ASP A 240 -6.35 -1.46 -3.51
CA ASP A 240 -5.47 -0.40 -3.99
C ASP A 240 -5.41 -0.31 -5.53
N SER A 241 -6.00 0.77 -6.06
CA SER A 241 -6.00 1.06 -7.51
C SER A 241 -4.59 1.26 -8.12
N LYS A 242 -3.64 1.89 -7.41
CA LYS A 242 -2.26 2.07 -7.91
C LYS A 242 -1.50 0.76 -7.91
N HIS A 243 -1.71 -0.07 -6.89
CA HIS A 243 -1.17 -1.43 -6.88
C HIS A 243 -1.73 -2.27 -8.03
N LEU A 244 -3.03 -2.16 -8.33
CA LEU A 244 -3.64 -2.84 -9.46
C LEU A 244 -3.02 -2.39 -10.80
N LEU A 245 -2.71 -1.11 -11.00
CA LEU A 245 -2.02 -0.64 -12.21
C LEU A 245 -0.65 -1.32 -12.39
N LYS A 246 0.11 -1.47 -11.30
CA LYS A 246 1.37 -2.23 -11.30
C LYS A 246 1.15 -3.69 -11.66
N THR A 247 0.07 -4.29 -11.17
CA THR A 247 -0.29 -5.68 -11.48
C THR A 247 -0.62 -5.87 -12.97
N PHE A 248 -1.33 -4.93 -13.61
CA PHE A 248 -1.56 -4.97 -15.06
C PHE A 248 -0.25 -4.92 -15.86
N ARG A 249 0.63 -3.96 -15.53
CA ARG A 249 1.99 -3.91 -16.12
C ARG A 249 2.73 -5.24 -15.93
N ASN A 250 2.73 -5.79 -14.73
CA ASN A 250 3.47 -7.02 -14.42
C ASN A 250 2.90 -8.24 -15.18
N ASN A 251 1.61 -8.26 -15.50
CA ASN A 251 1.00 -9.30 -16.34
C ASN A 251 1.50 -9.24 -17.78
N LEU A 252 1.68 -8.04 -18.36
CA LEU A 252 2.34 -7.88 -19.67
C LEU A 252 3.78 -8.39 -19.65
N TYR A 253 4.46 -8.26 -18.51
CA TYR A 253 5.88 -8.61 -18.35
C TYR A 253 6.11 -10.08 -17.99
N SER A 254 5.03 -10.83 -17.71
CA SER A 254 5.12 -12.22 -17.30
C SER A 254 5.45 -13.10 -18.50
N GLY A 255 6.66 -13.66 -18.55
CA GLY A 255 7.03 -14.65 -19.59
C GLY A 255 6.23 -15.96 -19.55
N ALA A 256 5.44 -16.16 -18.48
CA ALA A 256 4.55 -17.31 -18.35
C ALA A 256 3.20 -17.11 -19.07
N ARG A 257 2.90 -15.89 -19.57
CA ARG A 257 1.61 -15.53 -20.16
C ARG A 257 1.80 -14.76 -21.47
N LEU A 258 0.84 -14.93 -22.37
CA LEU A 258 0.74 -14.20 -23.62
C LEU A 258 -0.69 -13.69 -23.77
N LEU A 259 -0.92 -12.41 -23.46
CA LEU A 259 -2.27 -11.84 -23.49
C LEU A 259 -2.79 -11.86 -24.92
N THR A 260 -3.81 -12.68 -25.17
CA THR A 260 -4.27 -12.99 -26.53
C THR A 260 -5.63 -12.39 -26.81
N PHE A 261 -5.75 -11.75 -27.96
CA PHE A 261 -6.95 -11.11 -28.49
C PHE A 261 -7.25 -11.68 -29.89
N PRO A 262 -8.38 -11.32 -30.54
CA PRO A 262 -8.77 -11.97 -31.79
C PRO A 262 -7.74 -11.92 -32.91
N ASN A 263 -7.13 -10.76 -33.18
CA ASN A 263 -6.17 -10.59 -34.27
C ASN A 263 -4.70 -10.50 -33.83
N GLY A 264 -4.41 -10.58 -32.53
CA GLY A 264 -3.06 -10.34 -32.05
C GLY A 264 -2.86 -10.58 -30.57
N VAL A 265 -1.73 -10.08 -30.07
CA VAL A 265 -1.26 -10.33 -28.70
C VAL A 265 -0.63 -9.07 -28.09
N ALA A 266 -0.72 -8.95 -26.77
CA ALA A 266 0.00 -7.96 -25.98
C ALA A 266 1.06 -8.64 -25.09
N HIS A 267 2.31 -8.21 -25.19
CA HIS A 267 3.41 -8.82 -24.43
C HIS A 267 4.61 -7.88 -24.20
N TYR A 268 5.50 -8.30 -23.30
CA TYR A 268 6.71 -7.58 -22.90
C TYR A 268 7.57 -7.07 -24.07
N GLY A 269 7.69 -7.84 -25.15
CA GLY A 269 8.56 -7.52 -26.28
C GLY A 269 8.17 -6.19 -26.95
N GLN A 270 6.86 -5.95 -27.10
CA GLN A 270 6.34 -4.69 -27.63
C GLN A 270 6.67 -3.52 -26.70
N VAL A 271 6.42 -3.67 -25.39
CA VAL A 271 6.70 -2.61 -24.40
C VAL A 271 8.19 -2.30 -24.31
N ARG A 272 9.04 -3.32 -24.41
CA ARG A 272 10.50 -3.16 -24.47
C ARG A 272 10.93 -2.41 -25.72
N ALA A 273 10.34 -2.68 -26.89
CA ALA A 273 10.65 -1.94 -28.10
C ALA A 273 10.34 -0.44 -27.93
N ILE A 274 9.19 -0.10 -27.34
CA ILE A 274 8.80 1.29 -27.03
C ILE A 274 9.88 1.96 -26.20
N ALA A 275 10.27 1.40 -25.04
CA ALA A 275 11.18 2.07 -24.11
C ALA A 275 12.62 2.26 -24.63
N PHE A 276 13.01 1.53 -25.68
CA PHE A 276 14.34 1.62 -26.27
C PHE A 276 14.44 2.62 -27.43
N SER A 277 13.30 3.08 -27.96
CA SER A 277 13.24 4.13 -28.97
C SER A 277 13.74 5.48 -28.43
N SER A 278 14.37 6.26 -29.31
CA SER A 278 15.06 7.51 -28.94
C SER A 278 14.11 8.62 -28.46
N ASP A 279 12.92 8.63 -29.03
CA ASP A 279 11.81 9.59 -28.92
C ASP A 279 10.65 9.06 -28.06
N SER A 280 10.82 7.87 -27.48
CA SER A 280 9.82 7.23 -26.62
C SER A 280 9.45 8.07 -25.39
N PRO A 281 8.15 8.11 -25.02
CA PRO A 281 7.69 8.70 -23.76
C PRO A 281 8.10 7.88 -22.52
N LEU A 282 8.60 6.64 -22.71
CA LEU A 282 9.08 5.77 -21.63
C LEU A 282 10.59 5.92 -21.39
N PHE A 283 11.00 5.66 -20.15
CA PHE A 283 12.41 5.46 -19.82
C PHE A 283 12.77 3.98 -19.91
N ARG A 284 14.01 3.68 -20.29
CA ARG A 284 14.51 2.29 -20.30
C ARG A 284 14.37 1.59 -18.94
N GLN A 285 14.51 2.34 -17.85
CA GLN A 285 14.35 1.86 -16.47
C GLN A 285 12.89 1.54 -16.10
N ASP A 286 11.92 1.99 -16.89
CA ASP A 286 10.50 1.65 -16.69
C ASP A 286 10.17 0.23 -17.16
N VAL A 287 11.09 -0.40 -17.92
CA VAL A 287 10.91 -1.72 -18.50
C VAL A 287 12.04 -2.69 -18.12
N GLU A 288 13.30 -2.25 -18.12
CA GLU A 288 14.43 -3.05 -17.66
C GLU A 288 14.94 -2.58 -16.29
N LYS A 289 15.18 -3.53 -15.37
CA LYS A 289 15.55 -3.24 -13.97
C LYS A 289 14.55 -2.32 -13.28
N VAL A 290 13.27 -2.51 -13.61
CA VAL A 290 12.15 -1.77 -13.02
C VAL A 290 12.15 -1.97 -11.53
N ASP A 291 12.16 -0.86 -10.80
CA ASP A 291 11.72 -0.89 -9.41
C ASP A 291 10.24 -1.28 -9.42
N ARG A 292 9.95 -2.52 -8.99
CA ARG A 292 8.58 -3.07 -9.03
C ARG A 292 7.62 -2.25 -8.17
N GLN A 293 8.13 -1.45 -7.22
CA GLN A 293 7.35 -0.55 -6.37
C GLN A 293 7.15 0.85 -6.99
N ASP A 294 7.80 1.18 -8.11
CA ASP A 294 7.66 2.49 -8.78
C ASP A 294 6.29 2.62 -9.47
N ASP A 295 5.39 3.39 -8.85
CA ASP A 295 4.07 3.73 -9.37
C ASP A 295 4.16 4.59 -10.63
N ASN A 296 5.18 5.44 -10.75
CA ASN A 296 5.32 6.33 -11.90
C ASN A 296 5.65 5.54 -13.16
N ALA A 297 6.45 4.47 -13.06
CA ALA A 297 6.74 3.61 -14.20
C ALA A 297 5.48 2.96 -14.77
N ALA A 298 4.58 2.47 -13.90
CA ALA A 298 3.28 1.98 -14.33
C ALA A 298 2.41 3.11 -14.90
N THR A 299 2.29 4.23 -14.18
CA THR A 299 1.48 5.38 -14.62
C THR A 299 1.90 5.92 -16.00
N ARG A 300 3.22 5.98 -16.28
CA ARG A 300 3.75 6.38 -17.58
C ARG A 300 3.34 5.41 -18.69
N LEU A 301 3.43 4.10 -18.46
CA LEU A 301 3.07 3.08 -19.45
C LEU A 301 1.61 3.19 -19.91
N PHE A 302 0.70 3.52 -18.99
CA PHE A 302 -0.74 3.66 -19.28
C PHE A 302 -1.15 5.11 -19.61
N SER A 303 -0.20 5.98 -19.97
CA SER A 303 -0.47 7.38 -20.31
C SER A 303 -0.93 7.56 -21.77
N ALA A 304 -1.68 8.63 -22.04
CA ALA A 304 -2.12 8.98 -23.39
C ALA A 304 -0.94 9.17 -24.35
N ASN A 305 0.16 9.74 -23.89
CA ASN A 305 1.38 9.92 -24.67
C ASN A 305 1.99 8.59 -25.17
N VAL A 306 1.87 7.50 -24.41
CA VAL A 306 2.30 6.16 -24.88
C VAL A 306 1.35 5.66 -25.97
N LEU A 307 0.05 5.87 -25.83
CA LEU A 307 -0.93 5.49 -26.85
C LEU A 307 -0.72 6.28 -28.15
N GLU A 308 -0.48 7.58 -28.05
CA GLU A 308 -0.14 8.48 -29.16
C GLU A 308 1.14 8.01 -29.87
N TRP A 309 2.21 7.74 -29.11
CA TRP A 309 3.46 7.24 -29.67
C TRP A 309 3.27 5.89 -30.40
N LEU A 310 2.49 4.98 -29.80
CA LEU A 310 2.17 3.69 -30.42
C LEU A 310 1.40 3.85 -31.73
N LYS A 311 0.40 4.74 -31.78
CA LYS A 311 -0.33 5.03 -33.02
C LYS A 311 0.59 5.51 -34.14
N GLU A 312 1.55 6.39 -33.82
CA GLU A 312 2.45 6.97 -34.83
C GLU A 312 3.54 6.00 -35.31
N HIS A 313 4.09 5.16 -34.42
CA HIS A 313 5.29 4.36 -34.71
C HIS A 313 5.00 2.87 -34.89
N ASN A 314 3.96 2.35 -34.25
CA ASN A 314 3.60 0.94 -34.26
C ASN A 314 2.07 0.74 -34.27
N PRO A 315 1.35 1.23 -35.31
CA PRO A 315 -0.11 1.14 -35.39
C PRO A 315 -0.62 -0.32 -35.38
N ASP A 316 0.22 -1.28 -35.78
CA ASP A 316 -0.08 -2.71 -35.75
C ASP A 316 -0.16 -3.29 -34.33
N HIS A 317 0.26 -2.57 -33.28
CA HIS A 317 0.18 -3.02 -31.88
C HIS A 317 -1.14 -2.62 -31.22
N LEU A 318 -2.24 -2.82 -31.94
CA LEU A 318 -3.57 -2.36 -31.57
C LEU A 318 -4.06 -2.99 -30.25
N GLU A 319 -3.78 -4.27 -30.02
CA GLU A 319 -4.13 -4.99 -28.79
C GLU A 319 -3.49 -4.34 -27.56
N LEU A 320 -2.24 -3.91 -27.69
CA LEU A 320 -1.53 -3.21 -26.63
C LEU A 320 -2.15 -1.83 -26.37
N ILE A 321 -2.50 -1.09 -27.42
CA ILE A 321 -3.18 0.22 -27.29
C ILE A 321 -4.49 0.06 -26.52
N VAL A 322 -5.35 -0.87 -26.93
CA VAL A 322 -6.67 -1.10 -26.29
C VAL A 322 -6.48 -1.58 -24.84
N TYR A 323 -5.54 -2.49 -24.58
CA TYR A 323 -5.22 -2.95 -23.22
C TYR A 323 -4.79 -1.79 -22.31
N LEU A 324 -3.85 -0.96 -22.77
CA LEU A 324 -3.35 0.19 -22.00
C LEU A 324 -4.43 1.27 -21.80
N PHE A 325 -5.31 1.46 -22.78
CA PHE A 325 -6.45 2.37 -22.66
C PHE A 325 -7.43 1.89 -21.58
N VAL A 326 -7.99 0.68 -21.71
CA VAL A 326 -9.06 0.17 -20.83
C VAL A 326 -8.62 0.15 -19.36
N PHE A 327 -7.42 -0.36 -19.10
CA PHE A 327 -6.94 -0.50 -17.72
C PHE A 327 -6.32 0.80 -17.18
N GLY A 328 -5.85 1.71 -18.03
CA GLY A 328 -5.49 3.07 -17.61
C GLY A 328 -6.72 3.86 -17.15
N GLU A 329 -7.82 3.76 -17.92
CA GLU A 329 -9.10 4.36 -17.58
C GLU A 329 -9.66 3.83 -16.26
N LEU A 330 -9.66 2.51 -16.03
CA LEU A 330 -10.14 1.92 -14.78
C LEU A 330 -9.46 2.53 -13.54
N ILE A 331 -8.15 2.76 -13.60
CA ILE A 331 -7.40 3.32 -12.47
C ILE A 331 -7.64 4.82 -12.34
N ASP A 332 -7.75 5.55 -13.44
CA ASP A 332 -8.06 6.98 -13.38
C ASP A 332 -9.52 7.26 -12.98
N ALA A 333 -10.44 6.28 -13.08
CA ALA A 333 -11.74 6.35 -12.44
C ALA A 333 -11.64 6.54 -10.92
N TYR A 334 -10.59 6.02 -10.29
CA TYR A 334 -10.26 6.25 -8.87
C TYR A 334 -9.39 7.48 -8.66
N GLN A 335 -8.41 7.71 -9.54
CA GLN A 335 -7.31 8.64 -9.28
C GLN A 335 -7.48 10.02 -9.91
N ASN A 336 -8.35 10.21 -10.90
CA ASN A 336 -8.55 11.52 -11.53
C ASN A 336 -9.28 12.47 -10.57
N ARG A 337 -9.03 13.79 -10.68
CA ARG A 337 -9.58 14.84 -9.78
C ARG A 337 -10.69 15.70 -10.43
N PHE A 338 -10.86 15.61 -11.75
CA PHE A 338 -11.67 16.51 -12.58
C PHE A 338 -12.94 15.85 -13.14
N ILE A 339 -12.91 14.52 -13.33
CA ILE A 339 -14.03 13.81 -13.98
C ILE A 339 -15.20 13.58 -13.01
N SER A 340 -16.42 13.64 -13.57
CA SER A 340 -17.70 13.42 -12.88
C SER A 340 -17.87 12.00 -12.36
N ILE A 341 -18.81 11.78 -11.44
CA ILE A 341 -19.12 10.43 -10.92
C ILE A 341 -19.61 9.51 -12.03
N ILE A 342 -20.51 9.98 -12.91
CA ILE A 342 -21.07 9.15 -13.99
C ILE A 342 -20.00 8.72 -14.99
N THR A 343 -19.06 9.60 -15.35
CA THR A 343 -17.92 9.25 -16.20
C THR A 343 -17.07 8.14 -15.58
N ARG A 344 -16.83 8.19 -14.27
CA ARG A 344 -16.10 7.12 -13.56
C ARG A 344 -16.86 5.79 -13.58
N VAL A 345 -18.18 5.83 -13.41
CA VAL A 345 -19.04 4.63 -13.52
C VAL A 345 -18.90 4.01 -14.91
N GLN A 346 -18.93 4.81 -15.97
CA GLN A 346 -18.69 4.35 -17.35
C GLN A 346 -17.30 3.71 -17.49
N MET A 347 -16.23 4.35 -17.01
CA MET A 347 -14.87 3.78 -17.08
C MET A 347 -14.75 2.42 -16.38
N VAL A 348 -15.37 2.29 -15.20
CA VAL A 348 -15.38 1.05 -14.40
C VAL A 348 -16.21 -0.05 -15.08
N LEU A 349 -17.38 0.30 -15.63
CA LEU A 349 -18.22 -0.62 -16.39
C LEU A 349 -17.56 -1.06 -17.71
N ARG A 350 -16.85 -0.16 -18.41
CA ARG A 350 -16.10 -0.46 -19.64
C ARG A 350 -15.08 -1.56 -19.40
N ALA A 351 -14.31 -1.44 -18.32
CA ALA A 351 -13.36 -2.48 -17.93
C ALA A 351 -14.03 -3.80 -17.60
N ARG A 352 -15.20 -3.78 -16.93
CA ARG A 352 -15.99 -4.99 -16.63
C ARG A 352 -16.44 -5.69 -17.91
N PHE A 353 -17.09 -4.96 -18.80
CA PHE A 353 -17.60 -5.50 -20.06
C PHE A 353 -16.47 -6.01 -20.96
N PHE A 354 -15.37 -5.26 -21.07
CA PHE A 354 -14.21 -5.69 -21.85
C PHE A 354 -13.63 -7.03 -21.33
N LEU A 355 -13.51 -7.20 -20.01
CA LEU A 355 -13.05 -8.46 -19.41
C LEU A 355 -14.00 -9.62 -19.69
N ASP A 356 -15.31 -9.39 -19.61
CA ASP A 356 -16.31 -10.44 -19.86
C ASP A 356 -16.26 -10.90 -21.33
N ILE A 357 -16.19 -9.96 -22.28
CA ILE A 357 -16.06 -10.25 -23.71
C ILE A 357 -14.74 -10.98 -23.98
N TRP A 358 -13.64 -10.55 -23.36
CA TRP A 358 -12.33 -11.21 -23.50
C TRP A 358 -12.35 -12.66 -22.98
N VAL A 359 -12.96 -12.91 -21.81
CA VAL A 359 -13.12 -14.27 -21.28
C VAL A 359 -13.98 -15.13 -22.21
N GLN A 360 -15.05 -14.56 -22.78
CA GLN A 360 -15.90 -15.26 -23.75
C GLN A 360 -15.12 -15.62 -25.02
N PHE A 361 -14.32 -14.70 -25.57
CA PHE A 361 -13.46 -14.96 -26.72
C PHE A 361 -12.50 -16.13 -26.45
N LEU A 362 -11.76 -16.10 -25.34
CA LEU A 362 -10.79 -17.16 -25.03
C LEU A 362 -11.48 -18.52 -24.94
N LYS A 363 -12.69 -18.58 -24.35
CA LYS A 363 -13.50 -19.80 -24.29
C LYS A 363 -13.93 -20.28 -25.67
N THR A 364 -14.41 -19.38 -26.54
CA THR A 364 -14.88 -19.73 -27.88
C THR A 364 -13.74 -20.14 -28.82
N ALA A 365 -12.57 -19.51 -28.69
CA ALA A 365 -11.38 -19.80 -29.48
C ALA A 365 -10.52 -20.96 -28.93
N GLY A 366 -10.87 -21.52 -27.76
CA GLY A 366 -10.18 -22.67 -27.16
C GLY A 366 -8.85 -22.33 -26.49
N TYR A 367 -8.66 -21.10 -26.04
CA TYR A 367 -7.44 -20.66 -25.35
C TYR A 367 -7.55 -20.87 -23.82
N PRO A 368 -6.58 -21.56 -23.18
CA PRO A 368 -6.55 -21.69 -21.73
C PRO A 368 -6.30 -20.33 -21.07
N LYS A 369 -7.21 -19.93 -20.16
CA LYS A 369 -7.15 -18.63 -19.48
C LYS A 369 -5.85 -18.43 -18.71
N GLU A 370 -5.28 -19.51 -18.16
CA GLU A 370 -4.09 -19.49 -17.32
C GLU A 370 -2.86 -18.93 -18.07
N LYS A 371 -2.84 -19.09 -19.41
CA LYS A 371 -1.76 -18.66 -20.30
C LYS A 371 -2.11 -17.42 -21.12
N HIS A 372 -3.39 -17.23 -21.46
CA HIS A 372 -3.80 -16.23 -22.46
C HIS A 372 -4.56 -15.02 -21.89
N PHE A 373 -4.85 -15.02 -20.60
CA PHE A 373 -5.53 -13.95 -19.88
C PHE A 373 -4.62 -13.31 -18.83
N VAL A 374 -5.09 -12.24 -18.19
CA VAL A 374 -4.47 -11.76 -16.94
C VAL A 374 -4.52 -12.87 -15.88
N SER A 375 -3.59 -12.84 -14.92
CA SER A 375 -3.54 -13.84 -13.84
C SER A 375 -4.87 -13.90 -13.08
N HIS A 376 -5.19 -15.08 -12.53
CA HIS A 376 -6.39 -15.26 -11.71
C HIS A 376 -6.48 -14.22 -10.59
N GLN A 377 -5.35 -13.98 -9.90
CA GLN A 377 -5.28 -12.97 -8.85
C GLN A 377 -5.58 -11.55 -9.37
N CYS A 378 -5.06 -11.20 -10.55
CA CYS A 378 -5.36 -9.91 -11.18
C CYS A 378 -6.86 -9.80 -11.49
N ALA A 379 -7.44 -10.81 -12.14
CA ALA A 379 -8.87 -10.84 -12.45
C ALA A 379 -9.75 -10.66 -11.20
N ASP A 380 -9.42 -11.36 -10.10
CA ASP A 380 -10.13 -11.22 -8.83
C ASP A 380 -10.03 -9.79 -8.27
N ILE A 381 -8.83 -9.21 -8.25
CA ILE A 381 -8.61 -7.84 -7.76
C ILE A 381 -9.39 -6.85 -8.61
N VAL A 382 -9.42 -7.01 -9.94
CA VAL A 382 -10.19 -6.14 -10.83
C VAL A 382 -11.68 -6.20 -10.50
N CYS A 383 -12.24 -7.40 -10.31
CA CYS A 383 -13.63 -7.53 -9.88
C CYS A 383 -13.90 -6.82 -8.55
N ILE A 384 -13.01 -6.96 -7.56
CA ILE A 384 -13.16 -6.28 -6.26
C ILE A 384 -13.05 -4.76 -6.41
N VAL A 385 -12.15 -4.24 -7.24
CA VAL A 385 -12.03 -2.80 -7.51
C VAL A 385 -13.28 -2.27 -8.21
N ILE A 386 -13.76 -2.94 -9.25
CA ILE A 386 -14.95 -2.53 -10.00
C ILE A 386 -16.19 -2.51 -9.09
N GLU A 387 -16.44 -3.62 -8.38
CA GLU A 387 -17.59 -3.72 -7.49
C GLU A 387 -17.45 -2.83 -6.26
N GLY A 388 -16.25 -2.68 -5.71
CA GLY A 388 -15.95 -1.75 -4.62
C GLY A 388 -16.28 -0.31 -5.00
N PHE A 389 -15.92 0.13 -6.20
CA PHE A 389 -16.27 1.46 -6.71
C PHE A 389 -17.79 1.66 -6.77
N LEU A 390 -18.51 0.73 -7.40
CA LEU A 390 -19.95 0.81 -7.55
C LEU A 390 -20.68 0.78 -6.20
N LYS A 391 -20.24 -0.09 -5.27
CA LYS A 391 -20.74 -0.12 -3.89
C LYS A 391 -20.55 1.24 -3.22
N LEU A 392 -19.38 1.87 -3.37
CA LEU A 392 -19.10 3.18 -2.77
C LEU A 392 -20.00 4.28 -3.32
N VAL A 393 -20.22 4.34 -4.63
CA VAL A 393 -21.14 5.32 -5.26
C VAL A 393 -22.54 5.21 -4.64
N ILE A 394 -23.07 3.99 -4.55
CA ILE A 394 -24.40 3.72 -3.97
C ILE A 394 -24.42 4.04 -2.47
N ILE A 395 -23.40 3.65 -1.70
CA ILE A 395 -23.32 3.96 -0.27
C ILE A 395 -23.36 5.47 -0.03
N TYR A 396 -22.57 6.23 -0.80
CA TYR A 396 -22.53 7.67 -0.66
C TYR A 396 -23.83 8.35 -1.09
N HIS A 397 -24.50 7.85 -2.12
CA HIS A 397 -25.77 8.38 -2.60
C HIS A 397 -26.94 8.07 -1.65
N ASP A 398 -27.11 6.79 -1.25
CA ASP A 398 -28.33 6.31 -0.59
C ASP A 398 -28.23 6.25 0.94
N HIS A 399 -27.01 6.16 1.49
CA HIS A 399 -26.79 5.80 2.89
C HIS A 399 -26.01 6.84 3.70
N ILE A 400 -25.40 7.83 3.04
CA ILE A 400 -24.79 8.97 3.71
C ILE A 400 -25.82 10.10 3.75
N GLY A 401 -26.38 10.37 4.94
CA GLY A 401 -27.56 11.24 5.11
C GLY A 401 -27.40 12.73 4.73
N ARG A 402 -26.22 13.17 4.26
CA ARG A 402 -26.00 14.49 3.64
C ARG A 402 -25.16 14.27 2.39
N GLN A 403 -25.46 15.01 1.33
CA GLN A 403 -24.64 15.00 0.12
C GLN A 403 -23.20 15.43 0.48
N ARG A 404 -22.24 14.57 0.16
CA ARG A 404 -20.80 14.77 0.37
C ARG A 404 -20.10 14.57 -0.98
N PRO A 405 -18.99 15.26 -1.26
CA PRO A 405 -18.23 14.97 -2.47
C PRO A 405 -17.62 13.56 -2.41
N PHE A 406 -17.70 12.82 -3.51
CA PHE A 406 -17.12 11.49 -3.67
C PHE A 406 -15.66 11.58 -4.10
N LEU A 407 -14.72 11.30 -3.17
CA LEU A 407 -13.28 11.39 -3.40
C LEU A 407 -12.63 10.00 -3.31
N PRO A 408 -12.77 9.13 -4.33
CA PRO A 408 -12.38 7.71 -4.26
C PRO A 408 -10.90 7.47 -3.97
N TRP A 409 -10.00 8.37 -4.37
CA TRP A 409 -8.56 8.26 -4.08
C TRP A 409 -8.24 8.39 -2.57
N LEU A 410 -9.13 8.97 -1.76
CA LEU A 410 -8.99 9.04 -0.30
C LEU A 410 -9.60 7.82 0.42
N LEU A 411 -10.22 6.91 -0.32
CA LEU A 411 -10.84 5.68 0.19
C LEU A 411 -9.97 4.44 -0.07
N SER A 412 -8.73 4.64 -0.52
CA SER A 412 -7.73 3.63 -0.82
C SER A 412 -6.62 3.57 0.26
N THR A 413 -5.59 2.74 0.05
CA THR A 413 -4.46 2.56 0.97
C THR A 413 -3.32 3.56 0.80
N GLU A 414 -3.28 4.37 -0.26
CA GLU A 414 -2.17 5.28 -0.61
C GLU A 414 -1.64 6.14 0.55
N VAL A 415 -2.53 6.56 1.46
CA VAL A 415 -2.16 7.46 2.56
C VAL A 415 -1.20 6.80 3.57
N VAL A 416 -1.30 5.49 3.79
CA VAL A 416 -0.44 4.80 4.76
C VAL A 416 0.99 4.65 4.26
N GLU A 417 1.17 4.49 2.94
CA GLU A 417 2.49 4.39 2.35
C GLU A 417 3.29 5.67 2.66
N HIS A 418 2.59 6.82 2.72
CA HIS A 418 3.19 8.08 3.13
C HIS A 418 3.52 8.11 4.63
N VAL A 419 2.62 7.61 5.49
CA VAL A 419 2.89 7.44 6.93
C VAL A 419 4.15 6.61 7.14
N PHE A 420 4.26 5.47 6.46
CA PHE A 420 5.44 4.62 6.54
C PHE A 420 6.68 5.27 5.95
N GLY A 421 6.55 6.06 4.87
CA GLY A 421 7.62 6.87 4.30
C GLY A 421 8.18 7.88 5.30
N ILE A 422 7.31 8.62 5.99
CA ILE A 422 7.68 9.56 7.05
C ILE A 422 8.35 8.82 8.22
N CYS A 423 7.81 7.70 8.67
CA CYS A 423 8.44 6.88 9.72
C CYS A 423 9.87 6.50 9.34
N ARG A 424 10.11 6.08 8.08
CA ARG A 424 11.44 5.71 7.57
C ARG A 424 12.39 6.89 7.39
N GLN A 425 11.87 8.09 7.18
CA GLN A 425 12.68 9.32 7.20
C GLN A 425 13.16 9.66 8.61
N ILE A 426 12.36 9.33 9.63
CA ILE A 426 12.73 9.53 11.04
C ILE A 426 13.71 8.45 11.49
N ILE A 427 13.33 7.17 11.34
CA ILE A 427 14.19 6.00 11.62
C ILE A 427 14.01 4.99 10.49
N LYS A 428 15.07 4.74 9.71
CA LYS A 428 15.04 3.85 8.53
C LYS A 428 14.58 2.43 8.87
N ASP A 429 15.17 1.84 9.90
CA ASP A 429 14.89 0.46 10.37
C ASP A 429 14.30 0.49 11.79
N PHE A 430 13.07 0.98 11.92
CA PHE A 430 12.41 1.19 13.22
C PHE A 430 11.88 -0.11 13.86
N THR A 431 11.92 -0.15 15.20
CA THR A 431 11.32 -1.22 16.01
C THR A 431 9.86 -0.91 16.35
N MET A 432 9.14 -1.89 16.91
CA MET A 432 7.76 -1.66 17.37
C MET A 432 7.70 -0.52 18.39
N LEU A 433 8.63 -0.47 19.35
CA LEU A 433 8.65 0.58 20.37
C LEU A 433 8.91 1.95 19.74
N ASP A 434 9.86 2.04 18.79
CA ASP A 434 10.15 3.29 18.09
C ASP A 434 8.88 3.83 17.41
N PHE A 435 8.07 2.95 16.78
CA PHE A 435 6.79 3.35 16.19
C PHE A 435 5.84 3.96 17.23
N TYR A 436 5.64 3.30 18.38
CA TYR A 436 4.78 3.82 19.46
C TYR A 436 5.23 5.21 19.96
N LEU A 437 6.54 5.44 20.02
CA LEU A 437 7.11 6.74 20.41
C LEU A 437 6.99 7.80 19.31
N MET A 438 7.00 7.39 18.04
CA MET A 438 6.81 8.30 16.90
C MET A 438 5.37 8.76 16.75
N VAL A 439 4.36 7.92 17.02
CA VAL A 439 2.94 8.21 16.73
C VAL A 439 2.46 9.60 17.21
N PRO A 440 2.71 10.01 18.47
CA PRO A 440 2.30 11.35 18.93
C PRO A 440 2.90 12.49 18.10
N LYS A 441 4.10 12.29 17.55
CA LYS A 441 4.84 13.27 16.74
C LYS A 441 4.52 13.16 15.25
N LEU A 442 4.05 12.00 14.78
CA LEU A 442 3.65 11.78 13.39
C LEU A 442 2.52 12.71 12.96
N PHE A 443 1.60 13.07 13.85
CA PHE A 443 0.52 14.03 13.52
C PHE A 443 1.08 15.34 12.98
N ILE A 444 2.08 15.92 13.64
CA ILE A 444 2.72 17.18 13.24
C ILE A 444 3.45 17.00 11.91
N LYS A 445 4.20 15.89 11.74
CA LYS A 445 4.92 15.61 10.49
C LYS A 445 4.00 15.35 9.31
N LEU A 446 2.87 14.68 9.52
CA LEU A 446 1.85 14.47 8.49
C LEU A 446 1.23 15.80 8.06
N ARG A 447 0.92 16.69 9.01
CA ARG A 447 0.47 18.06 8.70
C ARG A 447 1.53 18.83 7.91
N GLU A 448 2.76 18.87 8.39
CA GLU A 448 3.87 19.54 7.70
C GLU A 448 4.04 19.01 6.28
N ALA A 449 3.95 17.69 6.08
CA ALA A 449 4.07 17.07 4.77
C ALA A 449 2.88 17.43 3.86
N ILE A 450 1.65 17.49 4.38
CA ILE A 450 0.47 17.96 3.64
C ILE A 450 0.68 19.41 3.18
N PHE A 451 1.07 20.32 4.09
CA PHE A 451 1.30 21.74 3.76
C PHE A 451 2.54 21.98 2.90
N SER A 452 3.56 21.14 3.04
CA SER A 452 4.83 21.22 2.28
C SER A 452 4.79 20.46 0.97
N SER A 453 3.72 19.70 0.70
CA SER A 453 3.54 18.92 -0.53
C SER A 453 3.44 19.84 -1.75
N LYS A 454 4.60 20.30 -2.21
CA LYS A 454 4.79 20.88 -3.53
C LYS A 454 4.89 19.70 -4.50
N THR A 455 3.84 19.50 -5.28
CA THR A 455 3.77 18.68 -6.51
C THR A 455 4.59 17.38 -6.55
N SER A 456 3.91 16.24 -6.58
CA SER A 456 4.53 14.96 -6.95
C SER A 456 5.30 15.07 -8.26
N ASN A 457 6.60 14.78 -8.27
CA ASN A 457 7.40 14.79 -9.49
C ASN A 457 7.17 13.49 -10.27
N GLY A 458 6.22 13.49 -11.22
CA GLY A 458 5.92 12.32 -12.06
C GLY A 458 7.10 11.82 -12.91
N LYS A 459 8.16 12.64 -13.06
CA LYS A 459 9.40 12.26 -13.78
C LYS A 459 10.45 11.60 -12.88
N ALA A 460 10.21 11.51 -11.57
CA ALA A 460 11.09 10.79 -10.65
C ALA A 460 11.17 9.31 -11.07
N LYS A 461 12.36 8.72 -10.88
CA LYS A 461 12.68 7.32 -11.25
C LYS A 461 13.21 6.60 -10.02
N ALA A 462 12.83 5.33 -9.85
CA ALA A 462 13.38 4.45 -8.81
C ALA A 462 13.30 5.05 -7.39
N MET A 463 12.17 5.71 -7.08
CA MET A 463 11.91 6.33 -5.77
C MET A 463 10.80 5.63 -4.97
N GLY A 464 10.38 4.42 -5.36
CA GLY A 464 9.24 3.75 -4.73
C GLY A 464 7.91 4.47 -4.96
N TYR A 465 7.10 4.58 -3.89
CA TYR A 465 5.75 5.14 -3.93
C TYR A 465 5.70 6.65 -4.18
N ASN A 466 4.71 7.10 -4.95
CA ASN A 466 4.48 8.53 -5.20
C ASN A 466 3.11 8.98 -4.69
N HIS A 467 3.12 9.82 -3.65
CA HIS A 467 1.92 10.28 -2.96
C HIS A 467 1.32 11.51 -3.68
N THR A 468 0.11 11.33 -4.20
CA THR A 468 -0.68 12.35 -4.89
C THR A 468 -1.99 12.69 -4.18
N TYR A 469 -2.33 11.96 -3.11
CA TYR A 469 -3.63 12.07 -2.44
C TYR A 469 -3.94 13.47 -1.87
N ALA A 470 -2.92 14.29 -1.60
CA ALA A 470 -3.07 15.68 -1.14
C ALA A 470 -3.21 16.71 -2.30
N ASP A 471 -3.11 16.30 -3.57
CA ASP A 471 -3.25 17.22 -4.70
C ASP A 471 -4.71 17.69 -4.86
N THR A 472 -4.94 18.96 -4.57
CA THR A 472 -6.25 19.61 -4.63
C THR A 472 -6.50 20.36 -5.94
N ARG A 473 -5.52 20.40 -6.86
CA ARG A 473 -5.57 21.32 -7.99
C ARG A 473 -6.59 20.89 -9.05
N GLY A 474 -7.63 21.70 -9.16
CA GLY A 474 -8.75 21.55 -10.08
C GLY A 474 -9.64 20.36 -9.75
N ILE A 475 -9.71 20.00 -8.47
CA ILE A 475 -10.83 19.18 -8.00
C ILE A 475 -12.13 19.92 -8.32
N ASP A 476 -13.06 19.22 -8.99
CA ASP A 476 -14.43 19.69 -9.19
C ASP A 476 -15.33 19.10 -8.09
N LEU A 477 -15.42 19.80 -6.96
CA LEU A 477 -16.18 19.32 -5.80
C LEU A 477 -17.68 19.25 -6.05
N VAL A 478 -18.20 20.10 -6.95
CA VAL A 478 -19.62 20.14 -7.29
C VAL A 478 -19.98 18.93 -8.14
N ALA A 479 -19.20 18.65 -9.20
CA ALA A 479 -19.40 17.45 -10.02
C ALA A 479 -19.17 16.14 -9.25
N LEU A 480 -18.34 16.16 -8.21
CA LEU A 480 -18.13 15.03 -7.30
C LEU A 480 -19.19 14.95 -6.20
N GLY A 481 -20.02 15.97 -6.01
CA GLY A 481 -21.23 15.89 -5.21
C GLY A 481 -22.44 15.42 -6.00
N ASP A 482 -22.42 15.50 -7.34
CA ASP A 482 -23.55 15.15 -8.22
C ASP A 482 -23.60 13.64 -8.51
N TYR A 483 -24.43 12.93 -7.74
CA TYR A 483 -24.56 11.48 -7.84
C TYR A 483 -25.55 11.08 -8.95
N PRO A 484 -25.20 10.11 -9.80
CA PRO A 484 -26.12 9.60 -10.80
C PRO A 484 -27.26 8.80 -10.16
N SER A 485 -28.46 8.93 -10.71
CA SER A 485 -29.59 8.08 -10.34
C SER A 485 -29.43 6.66 -10.89
N ASP A 486 -30.20 5.70 -10.37
CA ASP A 486 -30.25 4.33 -10.91
C ASP A 486 -30.54 4.32 -12.43
N LYS A 487 -31.38 5.26 -12.88
CA LYS A 487 -31.70 5.41 -14.31
C LYS A 487 -30.48 5.90 -15.11
N ASP A 488 -29.73 6.87 -14.59
CA ASP A 488 -28.51 7.36 -15.24
C ASP A 488 -27.46 6.23 -15.33
N ILE A 489 -27.37 5.39 -14.29
CA ILE A 489 -26.46 4.21 -14.27
C ILE A 489 -26.91 3.16 -15.29
N ASP A 490 -28.21 2.86 -15.38
CA ASP A 490 -28.74 1.90 -16.35
C ASP A 490 -28.54 2.39 -17.79
N GLU A 491 -28.78 3.68 -18.07
CA GLU A 491 -28.53 4.29 -19.39
C GLU A 491 -27.03 4.27 -19.73
N ALA A 492 -26.18 4.66 -18.78
CA ALA A 492 -24.73 4.60 -18.95
C ALA A 492 -24.22 3.17 -19.16
N SER A 493 -24.81 2.16 -18.51
CA SER A 493 -24.49 0.75 -18.71
C SER A 493 -24.72 0.31 -20.15
N GLY A 494 -25.85 0.71 -20.75
CA GLY A 494 -26.18 0.41 -22.14
C GLY A 494 -25.11 0.91 -23.12
N HIS A 495 -24.85 2.21 -23.06
CA HIS A 495 -23.84 2.90 -23.85
C HIS A 495 -22.43 2.34 -23.65
N THR A 496 -22.03 2.10 -22.41
CA THR A 496 -20.69 1.60 -22.08
C THR A 496 -20.46 0.17 -22.60
N TYR A 497 -21.50 -0.65 -22.67
CA TYR A 497 -21.40 -1.98 -23.27
C TYR A 497 -21.11 -1.88 -24.78
N GLU A 498 -21.77 -0.98 -25.50
CA GLU A 498 -21.52 -0.73 -26.92
C GLU A 498 -20.08 -0.23 -27.16
N GLU A 499 -19.53 0.60 -26.27
CA GLU A 499 -18.11 0.99 -26.32
C GLU A 499 -17.19 -0.21 -26.15
N ALA A 500 -17.44 -1.06 -25.14
CA ALA A 500 -16.61 -2.23 -24.87
C ALA A 500 -16.66 -3.26 -26.02
N ASP A 501 -17.85 -3.45 -26.61
CA ASP A 501 -18.05 -4.28 -27.79
C ASP A 501 -17.31 -3.71 -29.00
N SER A 502 -17.44 -2.41 -29.24
CA SER A 502 -16.75 -1.72 -30.34
C SER A 502 -15.23 -1.78 -30.18
N LEU A 503 -14.71 -1.68 -28.95
CA LEU A 503 -13.28 -1.88 -28.66
C LEU A 503 -12.83 -3.31 -28.99
N PHE A 504 -13.65 -4.31 -28.73
CA PHE A 504 -13.33 -5.70 -29.06
C PHE A 504 -13.47 -5.98 -30.56
N ALA A 505 -14.46 -5.37 -31.21
CA ALA A 505 -14.66 -5.42 -32.67
C ALA A 505 -13.47 -4.80 -33.41
N LEU A 506 -12.89 -3.72 -32.88
CA LEU A 506 -11.65 -3.14 -33.38
C LEU A 506 -10.49 -4.16 -33.37
N LEU A 507 -10.46 -5.07 -32.38
CA LEU A 507 -9.47 -6.16 -32.30
C LEU A 507 -9.77 -7.35 -33.23
N GLY A 508 -10.90 -7.34 -33.95
CA GLY A 508 -11.23 -8.31 -34.99
C GLY A 508 -12.49 -9.13 -34.80
N LEU A 509 -13.19 -9.02 -33.66
CA LEU A 509 -14.43 -9.76 -33.39
C LEU A 509 -15.38 -8.94 -32.53
N SER A 510 -16.66 -8.92 -32.88
CA SER A 510 -17.70 -8.39 -32.00
C SER A 510 -18.21 -9.43 -31.00
N ALA A 511 -18.80 -8.97 -29.92
CA ALA A 511 -19.51 -9.80 -28.96
C ALA A 511 -20.65 -10.57 -29.64
N GLU A 512 -21.39 -9.96 -30.57
CA GLU A 512 -22.48 -10.65 -31.29
C GLU A 512 -21.97 -11.84 -32.12
N GLU A 513 -20.83 -11.67 -32.79
CA GLU A 513 -20.16 -12.74 -33.52
C GLU A 513 -19.73 -13.87 -32.56
N LEU A 514 -19.17 -13.55 -31.39
CA LEU A 514 -18.78 -14.55 -30.38
C LEU A 514 -19.95 -15.39 -29.85
N HIS A 515 -21.17 -14.84 -29.82
CA HIS A 515 -22.37 -15.58 -29.45
C HIS A 515 -22.88 -16.47 -30.60
N THR A 516 -22.62 -16.07 -31.85
CA THR A 516 -23.09 -16.76 -33.06
C THR A 516 -22.17 -17.92 -33.43
N TYR A 517 -20.86 -17.72 -33.28
CA TYR A 517 -19.86 -18.76 -33.45
C TYR A 517 -19.79 -19.62 -32.18
N GLY A 518 -20.38 -20.82 -32.21
CA GLY A 518 -20.12 -21.82 -31.18
C GLY A 518 -18.61 -22.14 -31.04
N PRO A 519 -18.19 -22.91 -30.01
CA PRO A 519 -16.79 -23.11 -29.60
C PRO A 519 -15.88 -23.86 -30.60
N SER A 520 -16.23 -23.91 -31.88
CA SER A 520 -15.56 -24.71 -32.91
C SER A 520 -15.42 -24.01 -34.27
N ARG A 521 -15.70 -22.70 -34.36
CA ARG A 521 -15.70 -21.97 -35.66
C ARG A 521 -14.70 -20.83 -35.79
N ILE A 522 -13.99 -20.47 -34.72
CA ILE A 522 -12.94 -19.45 -34.79
C ILE A 522 -11.59 -20.18 -34.88
N PRO A 523 -10.84 -20.05 -35.97
CA PRO A 523 -9.52 -20.66 -36.08
C PRO A 523 -8.61 -20.06 -35.01
N SER A 524 -7.95 -20.88 -34.19
CA SER A 524 -6.93 -20.39 -33.28
C SER A 524 -5.75 -19.84 -34.08
N ILE A 525 -5.01 -18.86 -33.55
CA ILE A 525 -3.74 -18.36 -34.12
C ILE A 525 -2.80 -19.54 -34.45
N GLY A 526 -2.79 -20.60 -33.62
CA GLY A 526 -1.99 -21.80 -33.88
C GLY A 526 -2.37 -22.56 -35.16
N SER A 527 -3.63 -22.45 -35.63
CA SER A 527 -4.07 -23.03 -36.90
C SER A 527 -3.46 -22.34 -38.12
N TRP A 528 -3.03 -21.07 -37.99
CA TRP A 528 -2.40 -20.31 -39.08
C TRP A 528 -0.93 -20.65 -39.26
N PHE A 529 -0.30 -21.27 -38.25
CA PHE A 529 1.12 -21.63 -38.23
C PHE A 529 1.37 -23.14 -38.22
N GLN A 530 0.41 -23.95 -38.70
CA GLN A 530 0.50 -25.43 -38.67
C GLN A 530 1.76 -25.98 -39.37
N GLU A 531 2.28 -25.31 -40.39
CA GLU A 531 3.53 -25.72 -41.07
C GLU A 531 4.79 -25.46 -40.23
N THR A 532 4.79 -24.48 -39.33
CA THR A 532 5.96 -24.09 -38.51
C THR A 532 6.00 -24.80 -37.15
N LEU A 533 4.83 -25.19 -36.62
CA LEU A 533 4.74 -25.88 -35.33
C LEU A 533 5.31 -27.31 -35.34
N ALA A 534 5.22 -28.01 -36.48
CA ALA A 534 5.70 -29.38 -36.62
C ALA A 534 7.22 -29.51 -36.43
N GLU A 535 7.99 -28.47 -36.78
CA GLU A 535 9.44 -28.43 -36.60
C GLU A 535 9.84 -28.09 -35.14
N LEU A 536 9.06 -27.26 -34.45
CA LEU A 536 9.32 -26.83 -33.06
C LEU A 536 8.84 -27.84 -32.01
N GLN A 537 7.87 -28.69 -32.33
CA GLN A 537 7.35 -29.72 -31.43
C GLN A 537 8.28 -30.93 -31.26
N ALA A 538 9.30 -31.08 -32.11
CA ALA A 538 10.29 -32.16 -31.99
C ALA A 538 11.24 -31.98 -30.79
N ASP A 539 11.44 -30.75 -30.30
CA ASP A 539 12.40 -30.42 -29.23
C ASP A 539 11.76 -30.22 -27.85
N ALA A 540 10.42 -30.20 -27.74
CA ALA A 540 9.72 -29.95 -26.48
C ALA A 540 9.25 -31.25 -25.81
N LYS A 541 10.19 -32.11 -25.39
CA LYS A 541 9.88 -33.17 -24.42
C LYS A 541 10.11 -32.68 -23.00
N GLY A 542 9.00 -32.34 -22.35
CA GLY A 542 8.71 -32.59 -20.94
C GLY A 542 9.68 -32.03 -19.92
N ASP A 543 9.32 -30.89 -19.33
CA ASP A 543 9.58 -30.63 -17.92
C ASP A 543 8.30 -30.08 -17.30
N ASP A 544 7.79 -30.82 -16.31
CA ASP A 544 6.73 -30.38 -15.39
C ASP A 544 7.27 -29.19 -14.57
N TYR A 545 7.07 -27.97 -15.09
CA TYR A 545 7.30 -26.76 -14.33
C TYR A 545 6.08 -26.51 -13.44
N ALA A 546 6.18 -26.97 -12.20
CA ALA A 546 5.33 -26.56 -11.10
C ALA A 546 5.15 -25.04 -11.07
N GLU A 547 3.92 -24.59 -10.83
CA GLU A 547 3.55 -23.20 -10.61
C GLU A 547 4.47 -22.54 -9.56
N LEU A 548 5.50 -21.86 -10.02
CA LEU A 548 6.21 -20.86 -9.23
C LEU A 548 5.41 -19.57 -9.31
N ALA A 549 4.54 -19.38 -8.33
CA ALA A 549 4.09 -18.06 -7.92
C ALA A 549 5.35 -17.23 -7.59
N CYS A 550 5.76 -16.39 -8.53
CA CYS A 550 6.87 -15.46 -8.35
C CYS A 550 6.45 -14.27 -7.48
N GLU A 551 6.04 -14.52 -6.25
CA GLU A 551 6.29 -13.61 -5.14
C GLU A 551 7.73 -13.87 -4.67
N VAL A 552 8.71 -13.53 -5.52
CA VAL A 552 10.08 -13.32 -5.03
C VAL A 552 10.08 -11.94 -4.42
N ASP A 553 9.58 -11.96 -3.20
CA ASP A 553 9.77 -11.00 -2.16
C ASP A 553 11.29 -10.75 -2.09
N ASN A 554 11.78 -9.69 -2.75
CA ASN A 554 13.15 -9.19 -2.58
C ASN A 554 13.20 -8.54 -1.20
N GLU A 555 13.04 -9.37 -0.18
CA GLU A 555 13.09 -9.04 1.21
C GLU A 555 14.56 -9.03 1.65
N PRO A 556 15.15 -7.89 2.05
CA PRO A 556 16.42 -7.94 2.76
C PRO A 556 16.19 -8.68 4.08
N GLU A 557 17.03 -9.69 4.33
CA GLU A 557 17.08 -10.62 5.46
C GLU A 557 16.99 -9.92 6.84
N SER A 558 15.80 -9.49 7.28
CA SER A 558 15.62 -8.89 8.62
C SER A 558 15.42 -9.95 9.71
N GLU A 559 14.90 -11.13 9.37
CA GLU A 559 14.74 -12.25 10.31
C GLU A 559 16.10 -12.78 10.81
N ASP A 560 17.14 -12.70 9.98
CA ASP A 560 18.50 -13.16 10.32
C ASP A 560 19.36 -12.09 11.02
N LEU A 561 18.75 -10.94 11.36
CA LEU A 561 19.44 -9.76 11.84
C LEU A 561 19.50 -9.74 13.38
N GLN A 562 18.35 -9.83 14.06
CA GLN A 562 18.30 -9.79 15.53
C GLN A 562 18.73 -11.12 16.18
N SER A 563 18.49 -12.26 15.53
CA SER A 563 18.96 -13.57 16.03
C SER A 563 20.49 -13.62 16.10
N ALA A 564 21.17 -13.02 15.11
CA ALA A 564 22.62 -12.83 15.12
C ALA A 564 23.06 -11.82 16.20
N MET A 565 22.26 -10.80 16.51
CA MET A 565 22.54 -9.82 17.58
C MET A 565 22.40 -10.41 18.98
N ASP A 566 21.36 -11.19 19.24
CA ASP A 566 21.14 -11.85 20.53
C ASP A 566 22.22 -12.93 20.77
N ALA A 567 22.62 -13.64 19.71
CA ALA A 567 23.75 -14.56 19.74
C ALA A 567 25.10 -13.85 19.98
N ALA A 568 25.27 -12.63 19.46
CA ALA A 568 26.46 -11.79 19.68
C ALA A 568 26.51 -11.17 21.10
N GLU A 569 25.36 -10.80 21.68
CA GLU A 569 25.26 -10.34 23.07
C GLU A 569 25.54 -11.47 24.06
N ALA A 570 25.10 -12.69 23.76
CA ALA A 570 25.40 -13.88 24.54
C ALA A 570 26.81 -14.45 24.31
N CYS A 571 27.56 -13.90 23.34
CA CYS A 571 28.91 -14.37 23.01
C CYS A 571 29.92 -13.90 24.07
N GLU A 572 30.51 -14.85 24.79
CA GLU A 572 31.68 -14.59 25.64
C GLU A 572 32.94 -14.52 24.77
N ALA A 573 33.75 -13.48 24.98
CA ALA A 573 34.99 -13.27 24.25
C ALA A 573 36.02 -14.35 24.60
N SER A 574 36.72 -14.89 23.59
CA SER A 574 37.78 -15.87 23.78
C SER A 574 39.18 -15.23 23.87
N THR A 575 39.31 -13.98 23.40
CA THR A 575 40.56 -13.21 23.40
C THR A 575 40.29 -11.72 23.65
N GLU A 576 41.27 -11.02 24.21
CA GLU A 576 41.19 -9.59 24.55
C GLU A 576 40.89 -8.70 23.32
N ARG A 577 41.41 -9.06 22.14
CA ARG A 577 41.16 -8.36 20.87
C ARG A 577 39.73 -8.57 20.33
N GLU A 578 39.15 -9.74 20.58
CA GLU A 578 37.74 -10.00 20.26
C GLU A 578 36.82 -9.24 21.23
N GLU A 579 37.21 -9.15 22.50
CA GLU A 579 36.48 -8.40 23.53
C GLU A 579 36.43 -6.90 23.20
N GLU A 580 37.56 -6.31 22.84
CA GLU A 580 37.67 -4.91 22.41
C GLU A 580 36.78 -4.64 21.18
N ARG A 581 36.85 -5.49 20.14
CA ARG A 581 36.04 -5.35 18.93
C ARG A 581 34.54 -5.55 19.19
N LEU A 582 34.17 -6.48 20.07
CA LEU A 582 32.76 -6.67 20.49
C LEU A 582 32.27 -5.47 21.30
N MET A 583 33.10 -4.89 22.15
CA MET A 583 32.76 -3.68 22.90
C MET A 583 32.61 -2.46 21.99
N ASP A 584 33.48 -2.28 21.00
CA ASP A 584 33.35 -1.22 19.99
C ASP A 584 32.04 -1.33 19.20
N LEU A 585 31.67 -2.53 18.76
CA LEU A 585 30.40 -2.77 18.07
C LEU A 585 29.18 -2.54 18.99
N ARG A 586 29.30 -2.87 20.29
CA ARG A 586 28.27 -2.57 21.31
C ARG A 586 28.15 -1.07 21.53
N TYR A 587 29.25 -0.34 21.64
CA TYR A 587 29.24 1.12 21.79
C TYR A 587 28.70 1.82 20.54
N ALA A 588 29.11 1.39 19.34
CA ALA A 588 28.57 1.90 18.09
C ALA A 588 27.05 1.67 17.99
N ARG A 589 26.55 0.50 18.43
CA ARG A 589 25.10 0.24 18.48
C ARG A 589 24.38 1.13 19.47
N ILE A 590 24.92 1.30 20.68
CA ILE A 590 24.35 2.20 21.69
C ILE A 590 24.33 3.62 21.16
N ALA A 591 25.42 4.09 20.54
CA ALA A 591 25.52 5.40 19.93
C ALA A 591 24.49 5.61 18.81
N LEU A 592 24.32 4.65 17.88
CA LEU A 592 23.27 4.73 16.85
C LEU A 592 21.87 4.76 17.46
N THR A 593 21.60 3.94 18.48
CA THR A 593 20.29 3.94 19.13
C THR A 593 20.04 5.27 19.85
N ILE A 594 21.08 5.85 20.45
CA ILE A 594 21.02 7.18 21.04
C ILE A 594 20.77 8.24 19.96
N ASP A 595 21.47 8.19 18.83
CA ASP A 595 21.29 9.14 17.73
C ASP A 595 19.89 9.06 17.10
N GLU A 596 19.38 7.85 16.85
CA GLU A 596 18.01 7.62 16.38
C GLU A 596 16.96 8.12 17.36
N GLN A 597 17.17 7.90 18.66
CA GLN A 597 16.29 8.46 19.67
C GLN A 597 16.42 9.98 19.69
N ILE A 598 17.63 10.57 19.69
CA ILE A 598 17.85 12.02 19.54
C ILE A 598 17.11 12.57 18.30
N ASN A 599 17.06 11.84 17.19
CA ASN A 599 16.30 12.24 16.00
C ASN A 599 14.79 12.26 16.28
N VAL A 600 14.20 11.21 16.86
CA VAL A 600 12.78 11.18 17.29
C VAL A 600 12.48 12.28 18.30
N CYS A 601 13.41 12.50 19.21
CA CYS A 601 13.40 13.45 20.30
C CYS A 601 13.43 14.91 19.82
N SER A 602 14.30 15.20 18.85
CA SER A 602 14.44 16.50 18.19
C SER A 602 13.20 16.92 17.37
N LEU A 603 12.29 15.99 17.10
CA LEU A 603 10.99 16.32 16.50
C LEU A 603 10.17 17.21 17.44
N PRO A 604 9.39 18.17 16.90
CA PRO A 604 8.57 19.07 17.70
C PRO A 604 7.76 18.31 18.75
N GLU A 605 7.89 18.73 20.01
CA GLU A 605 7.14 18.13 21.10
C GLU A 605 5.64 18.35 20.90
N TYR A 606 4.86 17.39 21.38
CA TYR A 606 3.41 17.49 21.40
C TYR A 606 2.99 18.64 22.32
N ASN A 607 2.42 19.69 21.73
CA ASN A 607 1.81 20.80 22.46
C ASN A 607 0.29 20.74 22.30
N GLU A 608 -0.43 20.62 23.43
CA GLU A 608 -1.90 20.55 23.46
C GLU A 608 -2.56 21.79 22.84
N GLU A 609 -2.00 22.99 23.06
CA GLU A 609 -2.51 24.23 22.48
C GLU A 609 -2.31 24.25 20.96
N ALA A 610 -1.09 23.94 20.48
CA ALA A 610 -0.80 23.88 19.05
C ALA A 610 -1.62 22.78 18.34
N GLN A 611 -1.92 21.67 19.03
CA GLN A 611 -2.81 20.65 18.51
C GLN A 611 -4.26 21.15 18.42
N ALA A 612 -4.74 21.86 19.44
CA ALA A 612 -6.09 22.43 19.41
C ALA A 612 -6.24 23.42 18.25
N ASP A 613 -5.25 24.27 18.03
CA ASP A 613 -5.20 25.20 16.89
C ASP A 613 -5.20 24.43 15.56
N ALA A 614 -4.33 23.42 15.42
CA ALA A 614 -4.27 22.57 14.24
C ALA A 614 -5.59 21.86 13.92
N LEU A 615 -6.28 21.33 14.93
CA LEU A 615 -7.60 20.69 14.76
C LEU A 615 -8.68 21.71 14.41
N SER A 616 -8.59 22.93 14.92
CA SER A 616 -9.48 24.02 14.53
C SER A 616 -9.27 24.43 13.07
N GLU A 617 -8.03 24.47 12.58
CA GLU A 617 -7.72 24.68 11.16
C GLU A 617 -8.29 23.56 10.27
N ASP A 618 -8.22 22.30 10.74
CA ASP A 618 -8.82 21.17 10.05
C ASP A 618 -10.34 21.30 9.97
N ALA A 619 -11.00 21.69 11.06
CA ALA A 619 -12.44 21.95 11.07
C ALA A 619 -12.83 23.03 10.06
N ILE A 620 -12.06 24.14 9.98
CA ILE A 620 -12.28 25.22 9.00
C ILE A 620 -12.08 24.69 7.57
N THR A 621 -11.03 23.90 7.35
CA THR A 621 -10.74 23.29 6.05
C THR A 621 -11.88 22.38 5.60
N ILE A 622 -12.35 21.51 6.49
CA ILE A 622 -13.49 20.62 6.26
C ILE A 622 -14.75 21.44 5.93
N ALA A 623 -15.10 22.43 6.75
CA ALA A 623 -16.26 23.27 6.53
C ALA A 623 -16.21 23.99 5.18
N ARG A 624 -15.03 24.49 4.79
CA ARG A 624 -14.82 25.12 3.48
C ARG A 624 -15.00 24.14 2.33
N PHE A 625 -14.37 22.97 2.38
CA PHE A 625 -14.54 21.94 1.34
C PHE A 625 -15.99 21.52 1.17
N LEU A 626 -16.71 21.36 2.28
CA LEU A 626 -18.13 21.01 2.26
C LEU A 626 -18.98 22.15 1.69
N ALA A 627 -18.69 23.41 2.02
CA ALA A 627 -19.37 24.57 1.44
C ALA A 627 -19.10 24.68 -0.07
N ASP A 628 -17.85 24.49 -0.50
CA ASP A 628 -17.43 24.54 -1.91
C ASP A 628 -18.02 23.40 -2.75
N SER A 629 -18.48 22.30 -2.12
CA SER A 629 -19.17 21.20 -2.79
C SER A 629 -20.66 21.46 -3.08
N LEU A 630 -21.23 22.53 -2.52
CA LEU A 630 -22.64 22.86 -2.73
C LEU A 630 -22.82 23.61 -4.06
N PRO A 631 -23.84 23.27 -4.87
CA PRO A 631 -24.11 24.00 -6.11
C PRO A 631 -24.54 25.44 -5.81
N ALA A 632 -24.21 26.38 -6.71
CA ALA A 632 -24.65 27.76 -6.56
C ALA A 632 -26.19 27.86 -6.63
N PRO A 633 -26.85 28.77 -5.88
CA PRO A 633 -28.32 28.82 -5.74
C PRO A 633 -29.13 28.94 -7.05
N ASN A 634 -28.49 29.38 -8.14
CA ASN A 634 -29.11 29.56 -9.46
C ASN A 634 -28.39 28.78 -10.58
N SER A 635 -27.52 27.83 -10.21
CA SER A 635 -26.85 27.00 -11.18
C SER A 635 -27.80 25.91 -11.65
N VAL A 636 -28.33 26.03 -12.88
CA VAL A 636 -28.59 24.82 -13.67
C VAL A 636 -27.21 24.22 -13.87
N LEU A 637 -26.95 23.05 -13.30
CA LEU A 637 -25.76 22.27 -13.65
C LEU A 637 -25.89 21.97 -15.14
N ASP A 638 -25.30 22.82 -15.99
CA ASP A 638 -24.90 22.44 -17.33
C ASP A 638 -23.93 21.30 -17.09
N LYS A 639 -24.40 20.05 -17.19
CA LYS A 639 -23.56 18.86 -17.10
C LYS A 639 -22.47 19.09 -18.16
N PRO A 640 -21.20 19.33 -17.78
CA PRO A 640 -20.16 19.35 -18.79
C PRO A 640 -20.10 17.92 -19.32
N THR A 641 -20.70 17.69 -20.49
CA THR A 641 -20.55 16.45 -21.22
C THR A 641 -19.09 16.42 -21.64
N LEU A 642 -18.26 15.79 -20.82
CA LEU A 642 -16.96 15.31 -21.28
C LEU A 642 -17.24 14.46 -22.53
N PRO A 643 -16.41 14.60 -23.58
CA PRO A 643 -16.66 13.90 -24.83
C PRO A 643 -16.79 12.40 -24.55
N TYR A 644 -17.99 11.86 -24.77
CA TYR A 644 -18.25 10.44 -24.80
C TYR A 644 -17.70 9.89 -26.14
N LEU A 645 -17.40 8.59 -26.22
CA LEU A 645 -17.11 7.97 -27.52
C LEU A 645 -18.37 8.03 -28.38
N ASP A 646 -18.51 9.06 -29.21
CA ASP A 646 -19.61 9.15 -30.17
C ASP A 646 -19.41 8.08 -31.23
N LEU A 647 -20.02 6.92 -31.00
CA LEU A 647 -19.98 5.75 -31.87
C LEU A 647 -20.96 5.98 -33.01
N ASP A 648 -20.62 6.88 -33.94
CA ASP A 648 -21.19 6.79 -35.28
C ASP A 648 -20.76 5.43 -35.87
N MET A 649 -21.68 4.77 -36.58
CA MET A 649 -21.62 3.38 -37.10
C MET A 649 -20.42 3.03 -38.02
N SER A 650 -19.40 3.88 -38.07
CA SER A 650 -18.18 3.76 -38.86
C SER A 650 -16.92 3.65 -37.98
N GLY A 651 -16.91 2.76 -36.99
CA GLY A 651 -15.70 2.29 -36.30
C GLY A 651 -15.06 3.27 -35.30
N ILE A 652 -14.44 2.73 -34.25
CA ILE A 652 -13.64 3.52 -33.31
C ILE A 652 -12.36 3.97 -34.02
N ASP A 653 -12.15 5.29 -34.13
CA ASP A 653 -10.85 5.86 -34.47
C ASP A 653 -9.91 5.77 -33.25
N ILE A 654 -8.70 5.25 -33.46
CA ILE A 654 -7.63 5.23 -32.44
C ILE A 654 -7.36 6.65 -31.92
N GLN A 655 -7.53 7.69 -32.76
CA GLN A 655 -7.43 9.08 -32.30
C GLN A 655 -8.43 9.40 -31.20
N SER A 656 -9.70 9.01 -31.35
CA SER A 656 -10.74 9.26 -30.36
C SER A 656 -10.42 8.62 -29.00
N LEU A 657 -9.80 7.43 -29.00
CA LEU A 657 -9.32 6.79 -27.77
C LEU A 657 -8.18 7.58 -27.10
N ILE A 658 -7.25 8.10 -27.90
CA ILE A 658 -6.13 8.91 -27.41
C ILE A 658 -6.64 10.23 -26.84
N ASP A 659 -7.55 10.92 -27.54
CA ASP A 659 -8.15 12.18 -27.10
C ASP A 659 -8.93 12.00 -25.80
N LEU A 660 -9.70 10.92 -25.71
CA LEU A 660 -10.42 10.55 -24.50
C LEU A 660 -9.46 10.26 -23.34
N ARG A 661 -8.39 9.50 -23.61
CA ARG A 661 -7.35 9.24 -22.62
C ARG A 661 -6.66 10.52 -22.16
N HIS A 662 -6.41 11.49 -23.05
CA HIS A 662 -5.87 12.80 -22.67
C HIS A 662 -6.82 13.56 -21.74
N ALA A 663 -8.12 13.51 -22.00
CA ALA A 663 -9.13 14.15 -21.15
C ALA A 663 -9.24 13.49 -19.77
N HIS A 664 -9.05 12.17 -19.70
CA HIS A 664 -9.27 11.40 -18.47
C HIS A 664 -7.99 11.10 -17.67
N GLN A 665 -6.81 11.26 -18.24
CA GLN A 665 -5.58 10.95 -17.52
C GLN A 665 -5.28 11.91 -16.37
N THR A 666 -4.65 11.41 -15.32
CA THR A 666 -4.16 12.26 -14.23
C THR A 666 -3.06 13.22 -14.69
N LYS A 667 -2.91 14.34 -13.97
CA LYS A 667 -1.76 15.25 -14.16
C LYS A 667 -0.41 14.54 -13.99
N GLN A 668 -0.34 13.54 -13.13
CA GLN A 668 0.84 12.70 -12.93
C GLN A 668 1.18 11.91 -14.20
N ALA A 669 0.19 11.26 -14.83
CA ALA A 669 0.38 10.57 -16.10
C ALA A 669 0.80 11.54 -17.22
N ALA A 670 0.12 12.68 -17.34
CA ALA A 670 0.40 13.67 -18.38
C ALA A 670 1.81 14.29 -18.28
N SER A 671 2.30 14.55 -17.06
CA SER A 671 3.59 15.24 -16.84
C SER A 671 4.75 14.28 -16.60
N GLY A 672 4.47 13.00 -16.32
CA GLY A 672 5.48 12.02 -15.93
C GLY A 672 6.35 11.53 -17.07
N VAL A 673 5.91 11.67 -18.31
CA VAL A 673 6.58 11.11 -19.50
C VAL A 673 7.91 11.77 -19.82
N ARG A 674 8.76 11.03 -20.54
CA ARG A 674 10.06 11.47 -21.02
C ARG A 674 9.89 12.56 -22.08
N THR A 675 10.28 13.79 -21.75
CA THR A 675 10.36 14.91 -22.71
C THR A 675 11.74 14.95 -23.37
N THR A 676 11.81 15.18 -24.68
CA THR A 676 13.04 15.32 -25.49
C THR A 676 13.84 16.57 -25.11
N THR A 677 14.40 16.57 -23.91
CA THR A 677 15.49 17.48 -23.53
C THR A 677 16.68 16.60 -23.19
N ARG A 678 17.72 16.72 -24.01
CA ARG A 678 19.02 16.09 -23.77
C ARG A 678 19.52 16.51 -22.38
N THR A 679 20.19 15.56 -21.74
CA THR A 679 21.02 15.69 -20.52
C THR A 679 20.30 15.42 -19.19
N GLN A 680 20.52 14.23 -18.63
CA GLN A 680 21.22 14.09 -17.35
C GLN A 680 21.68 12.65 -17.11
N ALA A 681 22.88 12.55 -16.54
CA ALA A 681 23.64 11.33 -16.35
C ALA A 681 22.98 10.38 -15.33
N ASN A 682 23.10 9.08 -15.62
CA ASN A 682 22.76 8.01 -14.69
C ASN A 682 23.72 8.03 -13.50
N SER A 683 23.26 8.48 -12.32
CA SER A 683 23.87 8.07 -11.06
C SER A 683 23.20 6.78 -10.60
N ILE A 684 23.91 5.66 -10.74
CA ILE A 684 23.54 4.41 -10.08
C ILE A 684 23.85 4.61 -8.59
N ALA A 685 22.83 4.96 -7.80
CA ALA A 685 22.94 4.84 -6.35
C ALA A 685 22.83 3.36 -6.01
N GLN A 686 23.96 2.69 -5.81
CA GLN A 686 23.96 1.46 -5.02
C GLN A 686 23.42 1.82 -3.63
N SER A 687 22.36 1.16 -3.18
CA SER A 687 21.82 1.40 -1.84
C SER A 687 22.92 1.10 -0.82
N ALA A 688 23.48 2.14 -0.21
CA ALA A 688 24.37 1.98 0.92
C ALA A 688 23.59 1.25 2.04
N LEU A 689 24.25 0.26 2.64
CA LEU A 689 23.72 -0.45 3.82
C LEU A 689 23.40 0.57 4.89
N SER A 690 22.30 0.39 5.62
CA SER A 690 22.06 1.23 6.81
C SER A 690 23.19 1.02 7.83
N GLU A 691 23.46 2.02 8.66
CA GLU A 691 24.52 1.93 9.67
C GLU A 691 24.26 0.77 10.64
N ARG A 692 22.98 0.48 10.95
CA ARG A 692 22.57 -0.74 11.65
C ARG A 692 22.97 -2.00 10.87
N GLN A 693 22.65 -2.11 9.58
CA GLN A 693 23.05 -3.24 8.74
C GLN A 693 24.58 -3.41 8.65
N ALA A 694 25.34 -2.32 8.66
CA ALA A 694 26.80 -2.36 8.66
C ALA A 694 27.38 -2.90 9.98
N ILE A 695 26.89 -2.43 11.13
CA ILE A 695 27.26 -2.96 12.46
C ILE A 695 26.94 -4.46 12.55
N LEU A 696 25.79 -4.85 11.99
CA LEU A 696 25.33 -6.23 11.94
C LEU A 696 26.20 -7.15 11.10
N ARG A 697 26.64 -6.70 9.92
CA ARG A 697 27.66 -7.42 9.16
C ARG A 697 28.96 -7.57 9.96
N GLY A 698 29.36 -6.52 10.69
CA GLY A 698 30.49 -6.58 11.62
C GLY A 698 30.35 -7.68 12.69
N PHE A 699 29.17 -7.81 13.30
CA PHE A 699 28.89 -8.90 14.25
C PHE A 699 28.93 -10.29 13.58
N LYS A 700 28.31 -10.45 12.40
CA LYS A 700 28.33 -11.72 11.65
C LYS A 700 29.75 -12.12 11.23
N GLU A 701 30.61 -11.17 10.86
CA GLU A 701 32.03 -11.43 10.55
C GLU A 701 32.80 -11.96 11.75
N VAL A 702 32.60 -11.38 12.95
CA VAL A 702 33.24 -11.86 14.19
C VAL A 702 32.77 -13.27 14.56
N ILE A 703 31.47 -13.56 14.41
CA ILE A 703 30.91 -14.89 14.66
C ILE A 703 31.46 -15.92 13.65
N LYS A 704 31.49 -15.57 12.35
CA LYS A 704 31.99 -16.46 11.28
C LYS A 704 33.49 -16.76 11.40
N GLN A 705 34.31 -15.76 11.77
CA GLN A 705 35.73 -15.97 12.06
C GLN A 705 35.94 -17.01 13.17
N ARG A 706 35.00 -17.12 14.12
CA ARG A 706 35.05 -18.10 15.22
C ARG A 706 34.70 -19.52 14.76
N GLU A 707 33.69 -19.68 13.90
CA GLU A 707 33.31 -20.98 13.33
C GLU A 707 34.43 -21.56 12.44
N GLU A 708 35.11 -20.71 11.67
CA GLU A 708 36.27 -21.11 10.87
C GLU A 708 37.49 -21.49 11.73
N VAL A 709 37.68 -20.85 12.89
CA VAL A 709 38.73 -21.21 13.87
C VAL A 709 38.40 -22.51 14.63
N GLY A 710 37.12 -22.86 14.78
CA GLY A 710 36.65 -24.07 15.47
C GLY A 710 36.82 -25.38 14.69
N ALA A 711 36.99 -25.33 13.37
CA ALA A 711 37.19 -26.51 12.52
C ALA A 711 38.65 -27.02 12.46
N GLY A 712 39.59 -26.30 13.08
CA GLY A 712 41.02 -26.64 13.08
C GLY A 712 41.56 -27.02 14.46
N THR A 713 42.11 -28.23 14.56
CA THR A 713 43.01 -28.75 15.62
C THR A 713 42.38 -29.52 16.79
N GLY A 714 42.33 -30.85 16.64
CA GLY A 714 42.05 -31.84 17.70
C GLY A 714 43.09 -31.94 18.84
N ILE A 715 43.85 -30.87 19.12
CA ILE A 715 44.96 -30.87 20.10
C ILE A 715 44.58 -30.16 21.42
N LYS A 716 43.46 -29.42 21.48
CA LYS A 716 43.03 -28.76 22.73
C LYS A 716 42.19 -29.62 23.69
N ARG A 717 41.72 -30.81 23.28
CA ARG A 717 41.02 -31.76 24.18
C ARG A 717 41.95 -32.59 25.07
N SER A 718 43.24 -32.76 24.74
CA SER A 718 44.16 -33.62 25.49
C SER A 718 44.85 -32.94 26.68
N LYS A 719 44.76 -31.61 26.82
CA LYS A 719 45.41 -30.86 27.92
C LYS A 719 44.54 -30.59 29.15
N ARG A 720 43.28 -31.03 29.19
CA ARG A 720 42.41 -30.90 30.39
C ARG A 720 42.46 -32.11 31.35
N TRP A 721 43.29 -33.13 31.07
CA TRP A 721 43.32 -34.40 31.83
C TRP A 721 44.73 -34.83 32.32
N ARG A 722 45.62 -33.89 32.62
CA ARG A 722 46.83 -34.08 33.46
C ARG A 722 47.10 -32.70 34.10
N GLN A 723 47.20 -32.49 35.40
CA GLN A 723 47.58 -33.35 36.52
C GLN A 723 47.25 -32.57 37.83
N PRO A 724 47.55 -33.14 39.02
CA PRO A 724 46.63 -33.47 40.10
C PRO A 724 45.99 -32.30 40.88
#